data_AF-A0A954NAU9-F1
#
_entry.id   AF-A0A954NAU9-F1
#
_cell.length_a   1.000
_cell.length_b   1.000
_cell.length_c   1.000
_cell.angle_alpha   90.00
_cell.angle_beta   90.00
_cell.angle_gamma   90.00
#
_symmetry.space_group_name_H-M   'P 1'
#
loop_
_entity.id
_entity.type
_entity.pdbx_description
1 polymer ?
#
loop_
_entity_poly.entity_id
_entity_poly.type
_entity_poly.pdbx_seq_one_letter_code
_entity_poly.pdbx_strand_id
1 'polypeptide(L)'
;MRFSFNGCGGRGWALAVAAAGVALVLTSGPGAPVRAADGDSPNTENNTNTANDANAEANADAPGIGQHVDNFKLKDYLGADHELAEYADSDVVVLAFLGTECPLATLYTPRLVELADTLADRRVTVLGIASNQQDSVTELASFVRRHEVSFPVLKDLGNKLADAVGAERTPEVFVLDADRVVRYRGRIDDQYGFTGPSDTQSYQRPEPQRRDLAVAIDEVLAGEGVSQPYHKAPGCHIGRVRTPDADSAVTYSNQVARILNKNCVYCHRDGQIAPFSLTSYDEVAGWAEMIAEMVEIGRMPPWHANPDYGHFANDARLSDEEKQTLFAWVEAGAPEGDAADLPEPPQYAEGWLIPEPEQVIYINDEGYDVPADGVVDYQYFEVDPGWEEDTYISSIEARPGNAAVVHHILVFVRPPEGKRSPRSARLRDGWVGAYAPGFRPEILPPGQARKIPAGSKLLFQMHYTPNGSPQHDRSYIGLTFADPKTVEKEVQVGAAGNYFLRIPPHASEHEVESNYTFSRDYELISMMPHMHLRGSAFRYDAIYPDGTRETLLDVPHYDFGWQTSYVLSEPKLMPAGTRLHCIAEFDNSEDNLNNPDPAKEVRFGEQTNDEMMIGFFEARLAHQDLTQPEKQPVERVKEFLTVYRSNSELLDDSLTQAARRALGSEEQFEEFAFMLSNVVPQLDRVCVTALEDGKLRLYYLQERDGFHGTFRSTSTRISAEHEALATDVAADGPVVHHDLSELDGRVFPGMERRGVLSSLHVPGEKQGVHGTVNFWSRDKEAFPPEAVNLLSKAVALMLEGPGQTDKGS
;
A
#
# COMPACT_ATOMS: atom_id res chain seq x y z
N MET A 1 -24.62 45.21 -4.62
CA MET A 1 -23.79 46.43 -4.75
C MET A 1 -23.14 46.40 -6.12
N ARG A 2 -23.26 47.48 -6.91
CA ARG A 2 -22.60 47.66 -8.21
C ARG A 2 -21.11 47.93 -8.00
N PHE A 3 -20.22 47.40 -8.85
CA PHE A 3 -19.17 48.16 -9.54
C PHE A 3 -18.65 47.38 -10.76
N SER A 4 -17.95 48.09 -11.64
CA SER A 4 -18.07 48.06 -13.10
C SER A 4 -16.79 47.58 -13.82
N PHE A 5 -16.98 47.20 -15.08
CA PHE A 5 -16.02 46.78 -16.11
C PHE A 5 -14.85 47.74 -16.45
N ASN A 6 -13.85 47.13 -17.12
CA ASN A 6 -12.93 47.61 -18.18
C ASN A 6 -11.55 48.19 -17.83
N GLY A 7 -10.53 47.56 -18.44
CA GLY A 7 -9.22 48.12 -18.73
C GLY A 7 -8.46 47.23 -19.73
N CYS A 8 -8.34 47.68 -20.98
CA CYS A 8 -7.68 47.00 -22.10
C CYS A 8 -6.54 47.89 -22.64
N GLY A 9 -5.48 47.26 -23.18
CA GLY A 9 -4.45 47.87 -24.05
C GLY A 9 -3.02 47.80 -23.49
N GLY A 10 -1.99 47.32 -24.18
CA GLY A 10 -1.83 46.84 -25.56
C GLY A 10 -0.33 46.77 -25.96
N ARG A 11 -0.07 46.31 -27.21
CA ARG A 11 1.22 46.23 -27.96
C ARG A 11 2.00 44.93 -27.69
N GLY A 12 2.18 43.99 -28.64
CA GLY A 12 2.71 44.09 -30.02
C GLY A 12 4.19 43.62 -29.98
N TRP A 13 4.62 42.55 -30.63
CA TRP A 13 4.98 42.47 -32.05
C TRP A 13 5.27 41.01 -32.46
N ALA A 14 5.12 40.75 -33.76
CA ALA A 14 5.22 39.47 -34.43
C ALA A 14 6.61 39.18 -35.04
N LEU A 15 6.80 37.89 -35.37
CA LEU A 15 7.66 37.28 -36.40
C LEU A 15 9.20 37.35 -36.30
N ALA A 16 9.83 36.16 -36.31
CA ALA A 16 10.69 35.76 -37.44
C ALA A 16 10.95 34.23 -37.44
N VAL A 17 10.48 33.58 -38.50
CA VAL A 17 10.90 32.25 -38.95
C VAL A 17 12.26 32.38 -39.63
N ALA A 18 13.18 31.46 -39.35
CA ALA A 18 14.31 31.16 -40.24
C ALA A 18 14.64 29.66 -40.20
N ALA A 19 14.37 29.01 -41.32
CA ALA A 19 14.80 27.66 -41.63
C ALA A 19 16.29 27.63 -41.98
N ALA A 20 16.98 26.56 -41.59
CA ALA A 20 18.20 26.10 -42.25
C ALA A 20 18.31 24.58 -42.06
N GLY A 21 18.00 23.84 -43.12
CA GLY A 21 18.37 22.44 -43.25
C GLY A 21 19.82 22.30 -43.70
N VAL A 22 20.51 21.30 -43.18
CA VAL A 22 21.69 20.70 -43.81
C VAL A 22 21.55 19.19 -43.70
N ALA A 23 21.40 18.55 -44.84
CA ALA A 23 21.50 17.11 -45.03
C ALA A 23 22.97 16.69 -44.98
N LEU A 24 23.28 15.55 -44.37
CA LEU A 24 24.51 14.82 -44.61
C LEU A 24 24.19 13.37 -44.96
N VAL A 25 24.40 13.06 -46.23
CA VAL A 25 24.44 11.71 -46.80
C VAL A 25 25.86 11.20 -46.65
N LEU A 26 26.07 10.02 -46.06
CA LEU A 26 27.28 9.23 -46.28
C LEU A 26 26.93 7.77 -46.61
N THR A 27 27.36 7.44 -47.81
CA THR A 27 27.41 6.21 -48.61
C THR A 27 27.80 4.91 -47.90
N SER A 28 27.17 3.82 -48.36
CA SER A 28 27.53 2.41 -48.18
C SER A 28 28.72 1.95 -49.06
N GLY A 29 29.52 1.00 -48.57
CA GLY A 29 30.45 0.17 -49.37
C GLY A 29 31.38 -0.74 -48.52
N PRO A 30 31.83 -1.92 -49.01
CA PRO A 30 31.63 -3.21 -48.33
C PRO A 30 32.90 -3.90 -47.80
N GLY A 31 32.72 -4.92 -46.94
CA GLY A 31 33.76 -5.90 -46.58
C GLY A 31 33.26 -7.02 -45.67
N ALA A 32 33.14 -8.23 -46.22
CA ALA A 32 32.87 -9.50 -45.51
C ALA A 32 34.19 -10.30 -45.33
N PRO A 33 34.23 -11.55 -44.81
CA PRO A 33 33.30 -12.30 -43.94
C PRO A 33 33.99 -13.03 -42.76
N VAL A 34 33.23 -13.56 -41.79
CA VAL A 34 33.61 -14.78 -41.02
C VAL A 34 32.38 -15.69 -40.85
N ARG A 35 32.50 -16.93 -41.34
CA ARG A 35 31.62 -18.12 -41.18
C ARG A 35 31.59 -18.60 -39.71
N ALA A 36 30.67 -19.39 -39.15
CA ALA A 36 29.61 -20.34 -39.54
C ALA A 36 28.59 -20.37 -38.35
N ALA A 37 27.39 -20.95 -38.36
CA ALA A 37 26.92 -22.18 -38.99
C ALA A 37 25.38 -22.20 -39.12
N ASP A 38 24.93 -22.99 -40.10
CA ASP A 38 23.56 -23.11 -40.62
C ASP A 38 22.60 -23.93 -39.75
N GLY A 39 21.30 -23.61 -39.87
CA GLY A 39 20.17 -24.41 -39.42
C GLY A 39 18.88 -23.98 -40.13
N ASP A 40 18.47 -24.79 -41.10
CA ASP A 40 17.40 -24.64 -42.11
C ASP A 40 16.00 -24.17 -41.61
N SER A 41 15.35 -23.30 -42.39
CA SER A 41 13.87 -23.27 -42.58
C SER A 41 13.51 -22.62 -43.93
N PRO A 42 12.57 -23.18 -44.71
CA PRO A 42 12.39 -22.79 -46.11
C PRO A 42 11.32 -21.71 -46.35
N ASN A 43 11.64 -20.87 -47.35
CA ASN A 43 10.76 -20.16 -48.29
C ASN A 43 9.67 -19.20 -47.77
N THR A 44 10.01 -17.91 -47.84
CA THR A 44 9.09 -16.80 -48.07
C THR A 44 8.95 -16.53 -49.58
N GLU A 45 7.77 -16.75 -50.15
CA GLU A 45 7.31 -16.06 -51.37
C GLU A 45 5.92 -15.45 -51.11
N ASN A 46 5.90 -14.11 -51.22
CA ASN A 46 4.80 -13.22 -51.56
C ASN A 46 3.35 -13.73 -51.48
N ASN A 47 2.58 -13.17 -50.53
CA ASN A 47 1.26 -12.67 -50.88
C ASN A 47 0.90 -11.42 -50.06
N THR A 48 0.94 -10.28 -50.74
CA THR A 48 0.35 -9.00 -50.31
C THR A 48 -1.17 -9.11 -50.24
N ASN A 49 -1.79 -8.42 -49.27
CA ASN A 49 -3.25 -8.29 -49.04
C ASN A 49 -3.98 -9.52 -48.45
N THR A 50 -3.77 -9.80 -47.17
CA THR A 50 -4.71 -10.61 -46.36
C THR A 50 -5.07 -9.98 -45.02
N ALA A 51 -4.32 -8.99 -44.52
CA ALA A 51 -4.60 -8.34 -43.23
C ALA A 51 -5.80 -7.37 -43.25
N ASN A 52 -6.05 -6.70 -44.39
CA ASN A 52 -7.22 -5.81 -44.52
C ASN A 52 -8.53 -6.58 -44.72
N ASP A 53 -8.49 -7.75 -45.37
CA ASP A 53 -9.67 -8.59 -45.57
C ASP A 53 -10.01 -9.41 -44.30
N ALA A 54 -9.00 -9.82 -43.53
CA ALA A 54 -9.20 -10.51 -42.25
C ALA A 54 -9.83 -9.62 -41.16
N ASN A 55 -9.55 -8.31 -41.15
CA ASN A 55 -10.21 -7.37 -40.23
C ASN A 55 -11.65 -7.01 -40.66
N ALA A 56 -11.96 -7.10 -41.96
CA ALA A 56 -13.33 -6.89 -42.45
C ALA A 56 -14.23 -8.10 -42.17
N GLU A 57 -13.70 -9.32 -42.24
CA GLU A 57 -14.43 -10.55 -41.89
C GLU A 57 -14.61 -10.73 -40.37
N ALA A 58 -13.64 -10.32 -39.52
CA ALA A 58 -13.77 -10.40 -38.06
C ALA A 58 -14.82 -9.42 -37.47
N ASN A 59 -15.14 -8.33 -38.17
CA ASN A 59 -16.10 -7.30 -37.74
C ASN A 59 -17.56 -7.63 -38.07
N ALA A 60 -17.83 -8.62 -38.93
CA ALA A 60 -19.19 -9.00 -39.34
C ALA A 60 -19.91 -9.94 -38.34
N ASP A 61 -19.16 -10.59 -37.44
CA ASP A 61 -19.67 -11.57 -36.46
C ASP A 61 -19.80 -11.00 -35.03
N ALA A 62 -19.64 -9.69 -34.84
CA ALA A 62 -19.76 -9.06 -33.53
C ALA A 62 -21.21 -9.10 -33.01
N PRO A 63 -21.47 -9.53 -31.75
CA PRO A 63 -22.83 -9.73 -31.24
C PRO A 63 -23.71 -8.47 -31.32
N GLY A 64 -24.77 -8.55 -32.13
CA GLY A 64 -25.79 -7.49 -32.26
C GLY A 64 -25.45 -6.38 -33.27
N ILE A 65 -24.28 -6.38 -33.90
CA ILE A 65 -23.96 -5.39 -34.96
C ILE A 65 -24.82 -5.67 -36.20
N GLY A 66 -25.39 -4.61 -36.78
CA GLY A 66 -26.32 -4.70 -37.91
C GLY A 66 -27.75 -5.09 -37.52
N GLN A 67 -28.04 -5.32 -36.24
CA GLN A 67 -29.39 -5.56 -35.75
C GLN A 67 -30.23 -4.28 -35.83
N HIS A 68 -31.46 -4.38 -36.33
CA HIS A 68 -32.46 -3.31 -36.21
C HIS A 68 -33.10 -3.34 -34.82
N VAL A 69 -33.15 -2.19 -34.14
CA VAL A 69 -33.83 -2.04 -32.85
C VAL A 69 -35.28 -1.59 -33.09
N ASP A 70 -36.22 -2.46 -32.74
CA ASP A 70 -37.64 -2.15 -32.85
C ASP A 70 -38.06 -1.02 -31.88
N ASN A 71 -39.16 -0.34 -32.22
CA ASN A 71 -39.70 0.68 -31.34
C ASN A 71 -40.06 0.09 -29.96
N PHE A 72 -39.53 0.69 -28.91
CA PHE A 72 -39.88 0.37 -27.52
C PHE A 72 -40.64 1.53 -26.87
N LYS A 73 -41.29 1.25 -25.74
CA LYS A 73 -41.92 2.24 -24.87
C LYS A 73 -41.51 1.99 -23.43
N LEU A 74 -40.75 2.91 -22.86
CA LEU A 74 -40.26 2.84 -21.48
C LEU A 74 -40.67 4.10 -20.70
N LYS A 75 -40.60 4.01 -19.37
CA LYS A 75 -40.85 5.15 -18.50
C LYS A 75 -39.56 5.73 -17.97
N ASP A 76 -39.47 7.05 -17.89
CA ASP A 76 -38.41 7.69 -17.11
C ASP A 76 -38.68 7.58 -15.59
N TYR A 77 -37.72 8.04 -14.79
CA TYR A 77 -37.83 8.06 -13.33
C TYR A 77 -38.90 9.03 -12.79
N LEU A 78 -39.48 9.89 -13.63
CA LEU A 78 -40.61 10.78 -13.33
C LEU A 78 -41.96 10.18 -13.75
N GLY A 79 -41.96 9.02 -14.40
CA GLY A 79 -43.14 8.31 -14.91
C GLY A 79 -43.60 8.73 -16.29
N ALA A 80 -42.88 9.64 -16.97
CA ALA A 80 -43.16 10.05 -18.35
C ALA A 80 -42.84 8.89 -19.31
N ASP A 81 -43.68 8.73 -20.32
CA ASP A 81 -43.46 7.75 -21.38
C ASP A 81 -42.46 8.29 -22.40
N HIS A 82 -41.56 7.43 -22.85
CA HIS A 82 -40.62 7.68 -23.94
C HIS A 82 -40.66 6.52 -24.93
N GLU A 83 -40.72 6.84 -26.22
CA GLU A 83 -40.72 5.86 -27.31
C GLU A 83 -39.53 6.11 -28.25
N LEU A 84 -38.87 5.06 -28.75
CA LEU A 84 -37.73 5.21 -29.68
C LEU A 84 -38.11 6.03 -30.93
N ALA A 85 -39.36 5.88 -31.38
CA ALA A 85 -39.93 6.63 -32.50
C ALA A 85 -40.04 8.14 -32.26
N GLU A 86 -40.03 8.63 -31.02
CA GLU A 86 -40.02 10.07 -30.69
C GLU A 86 -38.73 10.74 -31.17
N TYR A 87 -37.66 9.97 -31.33
CA TYR A 87 -36.34 10.44 -31.74
C TYR A 87 -36.09 10.26 -33.23
N ALA A 88 -37.12 10.16 -34.08
CA ALA A 88 -36.99 9.92 -35.53
C ALA A 88 -36.14 10.99 -36.27
N ASP A 89 -36.06 12.20 -35.73
CA ASP A 89 -35.25 13.29 -36.29
C ASP A 89 -33.75 13.21 -35.91
N SER A 90 -33.36 12.26 -35.05
CA SER A 90 -31.97 12.04 -34.68
C SER A 90 -31.28 11.12 -35.69
N ASP A 91 -30.14 11.58 -36.21
CA ASP A 91 -29.30 10.83 -37.14
C ASP A 91 -28.55 9.71 -36.39
N VAL A 92 -28.31 9.91 -35.09
CA VAL A 92 -27.74 8.92 -34.19
C VAL A 92 -28.53 8.86 -32.88
N VAL A 93 -28.83 7.67 -32.40
CA VAL A 93 -29.36 7.42 -31.06
C VAL A 93 -28.39 6.52 -30.31
N VAL A 94 -27.90 6.96 -29.15
CA VAL A 94 -27.05 6.18 -28.25
C VAL A 94 -27.91 5.60 -27.13
N LEU A 95 -27.93 4.28 -27.00
CA LEU A 95 -28.49 3.61 -25.83
C LEU A 95 -27.33 3.31 -24.86
N ALA A 96 -27.33 3.96 -23.70
CA ALA A 96 -26.34 3.74 -22.65
C ALA A 96 -26.96 2.93 -21.52
N PHE A 97 -26.61 1.65 -21.40
CA PHE A 97 -27.06 0.79 -20.31
C PHE A 97 -26.29 1.15 -19.05
N LEU A 98 -26.99 1.65 -18.03
CA LEU A 98 -26.41 2.16 -16.78
C LEU A 98 -27.00 1.42 -15.58
N GLY A 99 -26.19 1.27 -14.53
CA GLY A 99 -26.61 0.73 -13.24
C GLY A 99 -26.33 1.74 -12.14
N THR A 100 -27.26 1.91 -11.20
CA THR A 100 -27.17 2.95 -10.15
C THR A 100 -26.09 2.68 -9.11
N GLU A 101 -25.67 1.43 -8.99
CA GLU A 101 -24.66 0.96 -8.03
C GLU A 101 -23.38 0.44 -8.72
N CYS A 102 -23.34 0.40 -10.06
CA CYS A 102 -22.13 0.00 -10.77
C CYS A 102 -21.05 1.09 -10.62
N PRO A 103 -19.85 0.79 -10.08
CA PRO A 103 -18.80 1.78 -9.93
C PRO A 103 -18.33 2.37 -11.27
N LEU A 104 -18.18 1.55 -12.31
CA LEU A 104 -17.78 2.04 -13.63
C LEU A 104 -18.87 2.90 -14.26
N ALA A 105 -20.16 2.55 -14.11
CA ALA A 105 -21.24 3.38 -14.65
C ALA A 105 -21.26 4.75 -13.97
N THR A 106 -21.03 4.78 -12.66
CA THR A 106 -20.90 6.02 -11.87
C THR A 106 -19.74 6.89 -12.39
N LEU A 107 -18.55 6.30 -12.59
CA LEU A 107 -17.37 7.00 -13.11
C LEU A 107 -17.57 7.54 -14.54
N TYR A 108 -18.28 6.80 -15.38
CA TYR A 108 -18.50 7.17 -16.78
C TYR A 108 -19.68 8.13 -17.00
N THR A 109 -20.57 8.30 -16.02
CA THR A 109 -21.77 9.13 -16.18
C THR A 109 -21.45 10.59 -16.50
N PRO A 110 -20.51 11.28 -15.81
CA PRO A 110 -20.12 12.64 -16.19
C PRO A 110 -19.61 12.75 -17.64
N ARG A 111 -18.88 11.73 -18.12
CA ARG A 111 -18.41 11.69 -19.52
C ARG A 111 -19.54 11.54 -20.52
N LEU A 112 -20.56 10.74 -20.19
CA LEU A 112 -21.76 10.61 -21.01
C LEU A 112 -22.58 11.91 -21.04
N VAL A 113 -22.66 12.64 -19.92
CA VAL A 113 -23.30 13.96 -19.84
C VAL A 113 -22.56 14.97 -20.73
N GLU A 114 -21.23 15.06 -20.59
CA GLU A 114 -20.39 15.92 -21.44
C GLU A 114 -20.59 15.62 -22.94
N LEU A 115 -20.61 14.33 -23.29
CA LEU A 115 -20.85 13.86 -24.66
C LEU A 115 -22.25 14.26 -25.16
N ALA A 116 -23.29 14.02 -24.36
CA ALA A 116 -24.67 14.36 -24.71
C ALA A 116 -24.84 15.87 -24.93
N ASP A 117 -24.29 16.69 -24.02
CA ASP A 117 -24.37 18.15 -24.10
C ASP A 117 -23.62 18.69 -25.31
N THR A 118 -22.44 18.14 -25.60
CA THR A 118 -21.60 18.58 -26.74
C THR A 118 -22.21 18.18 -28.08
N LEU A 119 -22.96 17.08 -28.15
CA LEU A 119 -23.54 16.55 -29.38
C LEU A 119 -25.01 16.92 -29.59
N ALA A 120 -25.65 17.62 -28.65
CA ALA A 120 -27.08 17.97 -28.72
C ALA A 120 -27.47 18.69 -30.02
N ASP A 121 -26.61 19.58 -30.53
CA ASP A 121 -26.85 20.33 -31.77
C ASP A 121 -26.51 19.53 -33.05
N ARG A 122 -25.99 18.31 -32.93
CA ARG A 122 -25.54 17.45 -34.05
C ARG A 122 -26.54 16.33 -34.40
N ARG A 123 -27.81 16.48 -34.03
CA ARG A 123 -28.87 15.47 -34.23
C ARG A 123 -28.51 14.10 -33.60
N VAL A 124 -27.78 14.14 -32.47
CA VAL A 124 -27.46 12.96 -31.66
C VAL A 124 -28.33 12.98 -30.41
N THR A 125 -28.93 11.85 -30.07
CA THR A 125 -29.65 11.66 -28.81
C THR A 125 -28.99 10.59 -27.99
N VAL A 126 -28.79 10.85 -26.70
CA VAL A 126 -28.37 9.84 -25.73
C VAL A 126 -29.57 9.46 -24.87
N LEU A 127 -29.76 8.17 -24.62
CA LEU A 127 -30.77 7.63 -23.71
C LEU A 127 -30.07 6.72 -22.70
N GLY A 128 -30.21 7.02 -21.41
CA GLY A 128 -29.82 6.10 -20.35
C GLY A 128 -30.86 5.00 -20.18
N ILE A 129 -30.45 3.74 -20.13
CA ILE A 129 -31.34 2.59 -19.96
C ILE A 129 -30.94 1.84 -18.69
N ALA A 130 -31.77 1.92 -17.65
CA ALA A 130 -31.58 1.19 -16.40
C ALA A 130 -32.29 -0.16 -16.49
N SER A 131 -31.53 -1.24 -16.66
CA SER A 131 -32.06 -2.58 -16.92
C SER A 131 -31.84 -3.57 -15.78
N ASN A 132 -31.10 -3.19 -14.75
CA ASN A 132 -30.92 -3.99 -13.53
C ASN A 132 -32.26 -4.23 -12.85
N GLN A 133 -32.51 -5.44 -12.38
CA GLN A 133 -33.70 -5.77 -11.59
C GLN A 133 -33.66 -5.09 -10.20
N GLN A 134 -32.49 -5.06 -9.58
CA GLN A 134 -32.24 -4.53 -8.25
C GLN A 134 -32.38 -2.99 -8.17
N ASP A 135 -32.03 -2.25 -9.22
CA ASP A 135 -32.15 -0.78 -9.22
C ASP A 135 -33.62 -0.34 -9.10
N SER A 136 -34.00 0.32 -8.01
CA SER A 136 -35.32 0.91 -7.85
C SER A 136 -35.46 2.22 -8.64
N VAL A 137 -36.71 2.63 -8.91
CA VAL A 137 -36.97 3.95 -9.54
C VAL A 137 -36.49 5.10 -8.64
N THR A 138 -36.49 4.92 -7.32
CA THR A 138 -36.02 5.92 -6.35
C THR A 138 -34.50 6.08 -6.38
N GLU A 139 -33.76 4.98 -6.49
CA GLU A 139 -32.31 5.02 -6.71
C GLU A 139 -31.98 5.65 -8.05
N LEU A 140 -32.72 5.30 -9.10
CA LEU A 140 -32.55 5.91 -10.42
C LEU A 140 -32.74 7.43 -10.39
N ALA A 141 -33.79 7.90 -9.71
CA ALA A 141 -34.04 9.33 -9.53
C ALA A 141 -32.92 10.02 -8.72
N SER A 142 -32.36 9.32 -7.72
CA SER A 142 -31.26 9.82 -6.91
C SER A 142 -29.95 9.89 -7.72
N PHE A 143 -29.67 8.87 -8.51
CA PHE A 143 -28.54 8.78 -9.43
C PHE A 143 -28.58 9.93 -10.45
N VAL A 144 -29.71 10.11 -11.14
CA VAL A 144 -29.89 11.20 -12.13
C VAL A 144 -29.64 12.57 -11.51
N ARG A 145 -30.16 12.83 -10.31
CA ARG A 145 -29.96 14.10 -9.61
C ARG A 145 -28.53 14.30 -9.15
N ARG A 146 -27.89 13.25 -8.61
CA ARG A 146 -26.54 13.31 -8.05
C ARG A 146 -25.50 13.59 -9.14
N HIS A 147 -25.68 12.98 -10.31
CA HIS A 147 -24.75 13.10 -11.45
C HIS A 147 -25.19 14.15 -12.49
N GLU A 148 -26.20 14.97 -12.16
CA GLU A 148 -26.72 16.04 -13.02
C GLU A 148 -27.00 15.58 -14.46
N VAL A 149 -27.59 14.39 -14.62
CA VAL A 149 -27.78 13.77 -15.93
C VAL A 149 -28.73 14.59 -16.78
N SER A 150 -28.24 15.09 -17.92
CA SER A 150 -28.98 16.00 -18.82
C SER A 150 -29.88 15.28 -19.84
N PHE A 151 -29.69 13.98 -20.04
CA PHE A 151 -30.44 13.16 -20.99
C PHE A 151 -31.49 12.26 -20.30
N PRO A 152 -32.53 11.80 -21.01
CA PRO A 152 -33.55 10.91 -20.44
C PRO A 152 -32.94 9.59 -19.95
N VAL A 153 -33.33 9.17 -18.74
CA VAL A 153 -32.96 7.88 -18.17
C VAL A 153 -34.21 7.05 -17.91
N LEU A 154 -34.30 5.92 -18.60
CA LEU A 154 -35.49 5.09 -18.75
C LEU A 154 -35.32 3.78 -17.98
N LYS A 155 -36.36 3.36 -17.27
CA LYS A 155 -36.39 2.07 -16.58
C LYS A 155 -36.91 0.97 -17.50
N ASP A 156 -36.06 -0.02 -17.79
CA ASP A 156 -36.40 -1.23 -18.54
C ASP A 156 -36.90 -2.34 -17.60
N LEU A 157 -38.17 -2.24 -17.22
CA LEU A 157 -38.79 -3.19 -16.30
C LEU A 157 -38.85 -4.61 -16.91
N GLY A 158 -38.21 -5.56 -16.23
CA GLY A 158 -38.08 -6.94 -16.70
C GLY A 158 -37.07 -7.10 -17.84
N ASN A 159 -36.13 -6.15 -17.96
CA ASN A 159 -34.93 -6.25 -18.81
C ASN A 159 -35.22 -6.49 -20.31
N LYS A 160 -36.42 -6.13 -20.80
CA LYS A 160 -36.91 -6.50 -22.14
C LYS A 160 -36.11 -5.89 -23.27
N LEU A 161 -35.77 -4.60 -23.16
CA LEU A 161 -34.95 -3.93 -24.17
C LEU A 161 -33.53 -4.49 -24.12
N ALA A 162 -32.99 -4.65 -22.92
CA ALA A 162 -31.66 -5.20 -22.72
C ALA A 162 -31.54 -6.65 -23.24
N ASP A 163 -32.59 -7.48 -23.15
CA ASP A 163 -32.65 -8.81 -23.76
C ASP A 163 -32.74 -8.72 -25.28
N ALA A 164 -33.57 -7.79 -25.79
CA ALA A 164 -33.80 -7.63 -27.23
C ALA A 164 -32.54 -7.22 -27.99
N VAL A 165 -31.73 -6.33 -27.43
CA VAL A 165 -30.46 -5.87 -28.06
C VAL A 165 -29.23 -6.67 -27.60
N GLY A 166 -29.44 -7.61 -26.68
CA GLY A 166 -28.38 -8.46 -26.14
C GLY A 166 -27.34 -7.70 -25.30
N ALA A 167 -27.71 -6.61 -24.63
CA ALA A 167 -26.83 -5.93 -23.67
C ALA A 167 -26.46 -6.88 -22.53
N GLU A 168 -25.29 -6.76 -21.94
CA GLU A 168 -24.81 -7.68 -20.89
C GLU A 168 -24.31 -6.93 -19.67
N ARG A 169 -23.73 -5.74 -19.85
CA ARG A 169 -23.02 -5.04 -18.78
C ARG A 169 -23.47 -3.59 -18.59
N THR A 170 -23.07 -3.04 -17.46
CA THR A 170 -23.14 -1.62 -17.14
C THR A 170 -21.74 -1.11 -16.77
N PRO A 171 -21.24 -0.01 -17.37
CA PRO A 171 -21.83 0.69 -18.51
C PRO A 171 -21.52 -0.03 -19.83
N GLU A 172 -22.53 -0.21 -20.67
CA GLU A 172 -22.38 -0.67 -22.06
C GLU A 172 -23.19 0.24 -22.97
N VAL A 173 -22.64 0.62 -24.12
CA VAL A 173 -23.28 1.57 -25.04
C VAL A 173 -23.52 0.96 -26.41
N PHE A 174 -24.63 1.35 -27.03
CA PHE A 174 -25.01 0.99 -28.40
C PHE A 174 -25.24 2.26 -29.20
N VAL A 175 -24.66 2.36 -30.40
CA VAL A 175 -24.89 3.47 -31.34
C VAL A 175 -25.81 2.98 -32.46
N LEU A 176 -26.99 3.59 -32.55
CA LEU A 176 -27.97 3.33 -33.59
C LEU A 176 -27.89 4.43 -34.65
N ASP A 177 -27.92 4.05 -35.93
CA ASP A 177 -28.03 5.02 -37.02
C ASP A 177 -29.46 5.54 -37.22
N ALA A 178 -29.66 6.34 -38.27
CA ALA A 178 -30.96 6.92 -38.64
C ALA A 178 -32.04 5.85 -38.92
N ASP A 179 -31.64 4.66 -39.38
CA ASP A 179 -32.52 3.51 -39.63
C ASP A 179 -32.69 2.63 -38.37
N ARG A 180 -32.17 3.07 -37.22
CA ARG A 180 -32.17 2.36 -35.93
C ARG A 180 -31.45 1.02 -35.96
N VAL A 181 -30.46 0.92 -36.85
CA VAL A 181 -29.55 -0.24 -36.93
C VAL A 181 -28.35 -0.02 -36.02
N VAL A 182 -27.99 -1.02 -35.23
CA VAL A 182 -26.80 -1.01 -34.36
C VAL A 182 -25.54 -0.95 -35.22
N ARG A 183 -24.76 0.11 -35.07
CA ARG A 183 -23.46 0.33 -35.74
C ARG A 183 -22.26 0.16 -34.82
N TYR A 184 -22.46 0.37 -33.52
CA TYR A 184 -21.44 0.16 -32.50
C TYR A 184 -22.06 -0.44 -31.25
N ARG A 185 -21.31 -1.31 -30.57
CA ARG A 185 -21.62 -1.85 -29.25
C ARG A 185 -20.34 -1.95 -28.42
N GLY A 186 -20.34 -1.45 -27.19
CA GLY A 186 -19.23 -1.73 -26.29
C GLY A 186 -18.97 -0.74 -25.18
N ARG A 187 -17.69 -0.57 -24.86
CA ARG A 187 -17.21 0.41 -23.87
C ARG A 187 -17.33 1.85 -24.38
N ILE A 188 -17.23 2.80 -23.46
CA ILE A 188 -17.29 4.24 -23.78
C ILE A 188 -15.93 4.74 -24.27
N ASP A 189 -14.87 4.44 -23.52
CA ASP A 189 -13.47 4.69 -23.85
C ASP A 189 -12.58 3.65 -23.14
N ASP A 190 -11.26 3.82 -23.21
CA ASP A 190 -10.28 2.91 -22.62
C ASP A 190 -9.65 3.42 -21.31
N GLN A 191 -10.26 4.40 -20.65
CA GLN A 191 -9.72 5.00 -19.42
C GLN A 191 -9.81 4.05 -18.21
N TYR A 192 -10.90 3.30 -18.08
CA TYR A 192 -11.14 2.39 -16.96
C TYR A 192 -11.35 0.95 -17.45
N GLY A 193 -10.90 -0.02 -16.68
CA GLY A 193 -11.14 -1.42 -17.00
C GLY A 193 -10.44 -2.40 -16.06
N PHE A 194 -10.27 -3.63 -16.55
CA PHE A 194 -9.65 -4.72 -15.82
C PHE A 194 -8.57 -5.39 -16.67
N THR A 195 -7.51 -5.86 -16.03
CA THR A 195 -6.32 -6.50 -16.62
C THR A 195 -5.81 -7.65 -15.74
N GLY A 196 -4.69 -8.24 -16.15
CA GLY A 196 -4.05 -9.34 -15.44
C GLY A 196 -4.70 -10.70 -15.74
N PRO A 197 -4.22 -11.79 -15.12
CA PRO A 197 -4.85 -13.09 -15.23
C PRO A 197 -6.33 -12.99 -14.81
N SER A 198 -7.23 -13.42 -15.71
CA SER A 198 -8.68 -13.45 -15.49
C SER A 198 -9.35 -12.08 -15.22
N ASP A 199 -8.80 -10.96 -15.73
CA ASP A 199 -9.39 -9.61 -15.57
C ASP A 199 -9.60 -9.22 -14.08
N THR A 200 -8.66 -9.59 -13.21
CA THR A 200 -8.77 -9.41 -11.76
C THR A 200 -8.27 -8.06 -11.26
N GLN A 201 -7.26 -7.49 -11.90
CA GLN A 201 -6.64 -6.23 -11.50
C GLN A 201 -7.36 -5.05 -12.16
N SER A 202 -7.87 -4.10 -11.37
CA SER A 202 -8.45 -2.87 -11.92
C SER A 202 -7.37 -1.93 -12.44
N TYR A 203 -7.66 -1.22 -13.53
CA TYR A 203 -6.85 -0.10 -13.98
C TYR A 203 -7.63 1.19 -14.18
N GLN A 204 -6.93 2.31 -13.94
CA GLN A 204 -7.40 3.66 -14.23
C GLN A 204 -6.29 4.48 -14.88
N ARG A 205 -6.46 4.81 -16.15
CA ARG A 205 -5.55 5.71 -16.85
C ARG A 205 -5.81 7.16 -16.44
N PRO A 206 -4.77 8.01 -16.40
CA PRO A 206 -4.95 9.44 -16.19
C PRO A 206 -5.90 10.08 -17.21
N GLU A 207 -5.80 9.65 -18.47
CA GLU A 207 -6.63 10.10 -19.60
C GLU A 207 -6.92 8.91 -20.53
N PRO A 208 -8.06 8.90 -21.25
CA PRO A 208 -8.31 7.91 -22.30
C PRO A 208 -7.34 8.10 -23.46
N GLN A 209 -6.78 7.01 -23.97
CA GLN A 209 -6.00 7.02 -25.21
C GLN A 209 -6.91 6.87 -26.43
N ARG A 210 -8.10 6.27 -26.26
CA ARG A 210 -9.07 6.06 -27.33
C ARG A 210 -10.50 6.30 -26.84
N ARG A 211 -11.24 7.17 -27.53
CA ARG A 211 -12.63 7.56 -27.20
C ARG A 211 -13.62 6.81 -28.10
N ASP A 212 -13.76 5.51 -27.87
CA ASP A 212 -14.45 4.58 -28.77
C ASP A 212 -15.87 4.99 -29.17
N LEU A 213 -16.68 5.36 -28.18
CA LEU A 213 -18.05 5.82 -28.43
C LEU A 213 -18.07 7.10 -29.29
N ALA A 214 -17.20 8.06 -29.01
CA ALA A 214 -17.15 9.31 -29.76
C ALA A 214 -16.71 9.08 -31.21
N VAL A 215 -15.71 8.22 -31.42
CA VAL A 215 -15.24 7.82 -32.77
C VAL A 215 -16.38 7.16 -33.55
N ALA A 216 -17.08 6.20 -32.95
CA ALA A 216 -18.19 5.52 -33.60
C ALA A 216 -19.34 6.47 -33.97
N ILE A 217 -19.68 7.42 -33.09
CA ILE A 217 -20.70 8.44 -33.40
C ILE A 217 -20.25 9.33 -34.57
N ASP A 218 -19.01 9.80 -34.57
CA ASP A 218 -18.49 10.65 -35.64
C ASP A 218 -18.45 9.92 -36.99
N GLU A 219 -18.06 8.64 -37.02
CA GLU A 219 -18.07 7.81 -38.24
C GLU A 219 -19.49 7.60 -38.77
N VAL A 220 -20.47 7.31 -37.91
CA VAL A 220 -21.88 7.18 -38.33
C VAL A 220 -22.43 8.51 -38.86
N LEU A 221 -22.14 9.63 -38.19
CA LEU A 221 -22.56 10.97 -38.65
C LEU A 221 -21.90 11.37 -39.98
N ALA A 222 -20.69 10.88 -40.25
CA ALA A 222 -20.02 11.06 -41.54
C ALA A 222 -20.58 10.18 -42.66
N GLY A 223 -21.47 9.23 -42.34
CA GLY A 223 -21.97 8.21 -43.27
C GLY A 223 -20.92 7.15 -43.60
N GLU A 224 -19.89 7.02 -42.76
CA GLU A 224 -18.84 6.02 -42.87
C GLU A 224 -19.23 4.73 -42.13
N GLY A 225 -18.61 3.61 -42.51
CA GLY A 225 -18.72 2.38 -41.74
C GLY A 225 -17.89 2.49 -40.46
N VAL A 226 -18.42 2.04 -39.31
CA VAL A 226 -17.70 2.10 -38.04
C VAL A 226 -16.45 1.20 -38.12
N SER A 227 -15.28 1.79 -37.89
CA SER A 227 -13.99 1.13 -38.09
C SER A 227 -13.74 0.00 -37.09
N GLN A 228 -14.25 0.16 -35.87
CA GLN A 228 -14.23 -0.83 -34.79
C GLN A 228 -15.65 -0.92 -34.19
N PRO A 229 -16.54 -1.73 -34.76
CA PRO A 229 -17.95 -1.77 -34.36
C PRO A 229 -18.17 -2.42 -32.99
N TYR A 230 -17.17 -3.13 -32.42
CA TYR A 230 -17.32 -3.79 -31.14
C TYR A 230 -16.10 -3.68 -30.23
N HIS A 231 -16.35 -3.37 -28.95
CA HIS A 231 -15.40 -3.50 -27.86
C HIS A 231 -16.06 -4.14 -26.64
N LYS A 232 -15.39 -5.09 -25.97
CA LYS A 232 -15.88 -5.65 -24.70
C LYS A 232 -16.08 -4.51 -23.70
N ALA A 233 -17.32 -4.35 -23.19
CA ALA A 233 -17.61 -3.40 -22.14
C ALA A 233 -17.04 -3.91 -20.81
N PRO A 234 -16.23 -3.13 -20.08
CA PRO A 234 -15.90 -3.46 -18.69
C PRO A 234 -17.08 -3.13 -17.79
N GLY A 235 -17.20 -3.81 -16.65
CA GLY A 235 -18.16 -3.44 -15.61
C GLY A 235 -19.07 -4.57 -15.16
N CYS A 236 -20.16 -4.19 -14.50
CA CYS A 236 -21.06 -5.11 -13.81
C CYS A 236 -22.05 -5.78 -14.78
N HIS A 237 -22.41 -7.03 -14.53
CA HIS A 237 -23.54 -7.66 -15.23
C HIS A 237 -24.84 -6.90 -15.02
N ILE A 238 -25.68 -6.86 -16.04
CA ILE A 238 -27.07 -6.42 -15.91
C ILE A 238 -27.84 -7.49 -15.13
N GLY A 239 -28.35 -7.15 -13.94
CA GLY A 239 -29.13 -8.09 -13.12
C GLY A 239 -30.45 -8.49 -13.80
N ARG A 240 -30.50 -9.69 -14.40
CA ARG A 240 -31.63 -10.20 -15.19
C ARG A 240 -32.72 -10.84 -14.33
N VAL A 241 -33.97 -10.71 -14.76
CA VAL A 241 -35.09 -11.51 -14.23
C VAL A 241 -34.92 -12.95 -14.71
N ARG A 242 -34.63 -13.85 -13.77
CA ARG A 242 -34.52 -15.29 -14.02
C ARG A 242 -35.69 -16.02 -13.41
N THR A 243 -36.04 -17.17 -13.99
CA THR A 243 -37.03 -18.09 -13.40
C THR A 243 -36.28 -19.07 -12.49
N PRO A 244 -36.48 -19.02 -11.16
CA PRO A 244 -35.78 -19.93 -10.26
C PRO A 244 -36.29 -21.36 -10.38
N ASP A 245 -35.38 -22.34 -10.30
CA ASP A 245 -35.73 -23.75 -10.14
C ASP A 245 -36.24 -24.00 -8.72
N ALA A 246 -37.54 -24.22 -8.60
CA ALA A 246 -38.21 -24.47 -7.32
C ALA A 246 -37.81 -25.80 -6.67
N ASP A 247 -37.25 -26.75 -7.44
CA ASP A 247 -36.82 -28.07 -6.95
C ASP A 247 -35.31 -28.09 -6.60
N SER A 248 -34.62 -26.96 -6.72
CA SER A 248 -33.19 -26.86 -6.37
C SER A 248 -32.94 -27.22 -4.92
N ALA A 249 -31.94 -28.08 -4.69
CA ALA A 249 -31.46 -28.40 -3.34
C ALA A 249 -30.64 -27.26 -2.71
N VAL A 250 -30.16 -26.31 -3.52
CA VAL A 250 -29.39 -25.16 -3.09
C VAL A 250 -30.23 -23.90 -3.19
N THR A 251 -30.42 -23.21 -2.08
CA THR A 251 -31.25 -21.99 -1.99
C THR A 251 -30.53 -20.88 -1.23
N TYR A 252 -31.04 -19.66 -1.39
CA TYR A 252 -30.54 -18.49 -0.66
C TYR A 252 -30.66 -18.70 0.85
N SER A 253 -31.87 -19.03 1.29
CA SER A 253 -32.23 -19.11 2.71
C SER A 253 -31.46 -20.21 3.44
N ASN A 254 -31.14 -21.31 2.76
CA ASN A 254 -30.43 -22.42 3.39
C ASN A 254 -28.90 -22.31 3.27
N GLN A 255 -28.32 -22.32 2.08
CA GLN A 255 -26.86 -22.37 1.97
C GLN A 255 -26.22 -21.00 1.73
N VAL A 256 -26.71 -20.24 0.75
CA VAL A 256 -25.98 -19.06 0.25
C VAL A 256 -25.91 -17.94 1.28
N ALA A 257 -27.00 -17.64 1.99
CA ALA A 257 -27.01 -16.60 3.01
C ALA A 257 -25.94 -16.86 4.10
N ARG A 258 -25.68 -18.13 4.44
CA ARG A 258 -24.62 -18.51 5.41
C ARG A 258 -23.23 -18.21 4.87
N ILE A 259 -22.97 -18.51 3.59
CA ILE A 259 -21.70 -18.23 2.91
C ILE A 259 -21.47 -16.72 2.83
N LEU A 260 -22.47 -15.96 2.39
CA LEU A 260 -22.37 -14.51 2.24
C LEU A 260 -22.21 -13.82 3.60
N ASN A 261 -22.98 -14.21 4.62
CA ASN A 261 -22.87 -13.67 5.98
C ASN A 261 -21.47 -13.86 6.58
N LYS A 262 -20.86 -15.02 6.31
CA LYS A 262 -19.52 -15.35 6.80
C LYS A 262 -18.42 -14.58 6.06
N ASN A 263 -18.51 -14.45 4.74
CA ASN A 263 -17.38 -14.05 3.91
C ASN A 263 -17.53 -12.67 3.22
N CYS A 264 -18.76 -12.20 3.00
CA CYS A 264 -19.04 -11.05 2.12
C CYS A 264 -19.71 -9.89 2.84
N VAL A 265 -20.73 -10.16 3.67
CA VAL A 265 -21.62 -9.15 4.26
C VAL A 265 -20.89 -8.15 5.15
N TYR A 266 -19.74 -8.52 5.73
CA TYR A 266 -18.92 -7.59 6.51
C TYR A 266 -18.57 -6.32 5.70
N CYS A 267 -18.22 -6.48 4.41
CA CYS A 267 -17.96 -5.38 3.49
C CYS A 267 -19.21 -4.98 2.67
N HIS A 268 -20.07 -5.94 2.33
CA HIS A 268 -21.29 -5.76 1.53
C HIS A 268 -22.53 -5.53 2.39
N ARG A 269 -22.51 -4.43 3.13
CA ARG A 269 -23.65 -3.93 3.90
C ARG A 269 -23.62 -2.42 3.93
N ASP A 270 -24.77 -1.82 4.21
CA ASP A 270 -24.96 -0.38 4.18
C ASP A 270 -23.91 0.36 5.03
N GLY A 271 -23.35 1.43 4.45
CA GLY A 271 -22.34 2.26 5.10
C GLY A 271 -20.93 1.66 5.17
N GLN A 272 -20.70 0.50 4.55
CA GLN A 272 -19.36 -0.07 4.37
C GLN A 272 -18.83 0.20 2.95
N ILE A 273 -17.63 -0.32 2.65
CA ILE A 273 -16.87 0.05 1.45
C ILE A 273 -17.44 -0.52 0.14
N ALA A 274 -18.22 -1.60 0.18
CA ALA A 274 -18.77 -2.17 -1.04
C ALA A 274 -19.86 -1.26 -1.62
N PRO A 275 -19.99 -1.20 -2.95
CA PRO A 275 -20.93 -0.31 -3.61
C PRO A 275 -22.41 -0.74 -3.50
N PHE A 276 -22.68 -1.97 -3.04
CA PHE A 276 -24.03 -2.53 -2.87
C PHE A 276 -24.09 -3.49 -1.67
N SER A 277 -25.31 -3.73 -1.19
CA SER A 277 -25.60 -4.57 -0.02
C SER A 277 -25.84 -6.03 -0.41
N LEU A 278 -25.39 -6.99 0.41
CA LEU A 278 -25.66 -8.43 0.25
C LEU A 278 -26.43 -9.00 1.44
N THR A 279 -27.27 -8.17 2.06
CA THR A 279 -27.99 -8.49 3.31
C THR A 279 -29.42 -9.01 3.08
N SER A 280 -29.97 -8.87 1.88
CA SER A 280 -31.34 -9.27 1.52
C SER A 280 -31.35 -10.14 0.26
N TYR A 281 -32.37 -10.99 0.12
CA TYR A 281 -32.51 -11.86 -1.05
C TYR A 281 -32.64 -11.06 -2.36
N ASP A 282 -33.47 -10.02 -2.39
CA ASP A 282 -33.76 -9.26 -3.61
C ASP A 282 -32.49 -8.61 -4.20
N GLU A 283 -31.62 -8.07 -3.34
CA GLU A 283 -30.31 -7.56 -3.74
C GLU A 283 -29.42 -8.68 -4.25
N VAL A 284 -29.24 -9.72 -3.44
CA VAL A 284 -28.32 -10.83 -3.72
C VAL A 284 -28.70 -11.55 -5.03
N ALA A 285 -29.98 -11.73 -5.31
CA ALA A 285 -30.49 -12.34 -6.54
C ALA A 285 -30.20 -11.46 -7.77
N GLY A 286 -30.33 -10.13 -7.65
CA GLY A 286 -29.98 -9.19 -8.73
C GLY A 286 -28.49 -9.17 -9.07
N TRP A 287 -27.64 -9.50 -8.10
CA TRP A 287 -26.18 -9.58 -8.25
C TRP A 287 -25.64 -11.00 -8.50
N ALA A 288 -26.50 -12.01 -8.60
CA ALA A 288 -26.12 -13.43 -8.62
C ALA A 288 -25.02 -13.77 -9.64
N GLU A 289 -25.17 -13.35 -10.90
CA GLU A 289 -24.18 -13.62 -11.97
C GLU A 289 -22.86 -12.88 -11.75
N MET A 290 -22.93 -11.65 -11.22
CA MET A 290 -21.75 -10.89 -10.83
C MET A 290 -21.01 -11.55 -9.66
N ILE A 291 -21.73 -12.06 -8.66
CA ILE A 291 -21.14 -12.81 -7.55
C ILE A 291 -20.41 -14.05 -8.08
N ALA A 292 -21.04 -14.83 -8.96
CA ALA A 292 -20.42 -16.01 -9.55
C ALA A 292 -19.15 -15.64 -10.34
N GLU A 293 -19.20 -14.63 -11.21
CA GLU A 293 -18.03 -14.18 -11.99
C GLU A 293 -16.88 -13.76 -11.06
N MET A 294 -17.16 -12.91 -10.06
CA MET A 294 -16.11 -12.41 -9.16
C MET A 294 -15.47 -13.51 -8.31
N VAL A 295 -16.25 -14.53 -7.94
CA VAL A 295 -15.75 -15.72 -7.22
C VAL A 295 -14.96 -16.65 -8.14
N GLU A 296 -15.42 -16.85 -9.36
CA GLU A 296 -14.77 -17.70 -10.37
C GLU A 296 -13.39 -17.15 -10.75
N ILE A 297 -13.30 -15.85 -11.03
CA ILE A 297 -12.03 -15.21 -11.37
C ILE A 297 -11.12 -14.98 -10.14
N GLY A 298 -11.61 -15.24 -8.93
CA GLY A 298 -10.84 -15.10 -7.68
C GLY A 298 -10.64 -13.66 -7.23
N ARG A 299 -11.43 -12.71 -7.73
CA ARG A 299 -11.39 -11.31 -7.30
C ARG A 299 -12.11 -11.09 -5.97
N MET A 300 -13.12 -11.92 -5.68
CA MET A 300 -13.86 -11.88 -4.42
C MET A 300 -13.92 -13.27 -3.75
N PRO A 301 -13.79 -13.34 -2.42
CA PRO A 301 -13.22 -12.30 -1.55
C PRO A 301 -11.76 -12.00 -1.92
N PRO A 302 -11.28 -10.75 -1.77
CA PRO A 302 -9.93 -10.37 -2.15
C PRO A 302 -8.91 -11.07 -1.23
N TRP A 303 -8.11 -11.96 -1.80
CA TRP A 303 -7.05 -12.67 -1.09
C TRP A 303 -5.93 -13.06 -2.05
N HIS A 304 -4.78 -12.40 -1.92
CA HIS A 304 -3.69 -12.52 -2.88
C HIS A 304 -2.53 -13.39 -2.38
N ALA A 305 -2.61 -13.94 -1.16
CA ALA A 305 -1.57 -14.84 -0.66
C ALA A 305 -1.67 -16.22 -1.29
N ASN A 306 -0.52 -16.74 -1.69
CA ASN A 306 -0.32 -18.09 -2.18
C ASN A 306 -0.72 -19.13 -1.11
N PRO A 307 -1.61 -20.10 -1.42
CA PRO A 307 -2.02 -21.17 -0.50
C PRO A 307 -0.89 -21.98 0.13
N ASP A 308 0.23 -22.11 -0.59
CA ASP A 308 1.29 -23.07 -0.27
C ASP A 308 2.20 -22.58 0.87
N TYR A 309 2.10 -21.29 1.24
CA TYR A 309 2.97 -20.66 2.23
C TYR A 309 2.16 -19.94 3.31
N GLY A 310 2.61 -20.11 4.55
CA GLY A 310 1.97 -19.51 5.71
C GLY A 310 0.57 -20.07 6.01
N HIS A 311 0.07 -19.74 7.19
CA HIS A 311 -1.31 -20.01 7.59
C HIS A 311 -1.82 -18.79 8.34
N PHE A 312 -2.97 -18.27 7.92
CA PHE A 312 -3.43 -16.96 8.34
C PHE A 312 -4.80 -17.05 9.03
N ALA A 313 -4.93 -16.39 10.19
CA ALA A 313 -6.18 -16.34 10.96
C ALA A 313 -7.29 -15.59 10.21
N ASN A 314 -6.92 -14.69 9.30
CA ASN A 314 -7.82 -13.85 8.54
C ASN A 314 -7.94 -14.26 7.06
N ASP A 315 -7.59 -15.51 6.72
CA ASP A 315 -7.78 -16.08 5.39
C ASP A 315 -9.23 -15.92 4.91
N ALA A 316 -9.41 -15.16 3.83
CA ALA A 316 -10.72 -14.79 3.30
C ALA A 316 -11.20 -15.72 2.17
N ARG A 317 -10.41 -16.73 1.78
CA ARG A 317 -10.74 -17.60 0.65
C ARG A 317 -11.99 -18.42 0.92
N LEU A 318 -12.80 -18.59 -0.12
CA LEU A 318 -13.89 -19.57 -0.14
C LEU A 318 -13.32 -20.96 -0.39
N SER A 319 -13.84 -21.96 0.32
CA SER A 319 -13.62 -23.37 0.01
C SER A 319 -14.26 -23.75 -1.33
N ASP A 320 -13.75 -24.81 -1.96
CA ASP A 320 -14.31 -25.31 -3.24
C ASP A 320 -15.78 -25.69 -3.13
N GLU A 321 -16.21 -26.20 -1.97
CA GLU A 321 -17.62 -26.50 -1.68
C GLU A 321 -18.48 -25.23 -1.60
N GLU A 322 -17.99 -24.18 -0.92
CA GLU A 322 -18.68 -22.88 -0.88
C GLU A 322 -18.80 -22.28 -2.28
N LYS A 323 -17.73 -22.33 -3.10
CA LYS A 323 -17.76 -21.85 -4.50
C LYS A 323 -18.78 -22.62 -5.34
N GLN A 324 -18.74 -23.96 -5.30
CA GLN A 324 -19.66 -24.79 -6.07
C GLN A 324 -21.12 -24.59 -5.65
N THR A 325 -21.36 -24.32 -4.36
CA THR A 325 -22.69 -23.98 -3.84
C THR A 325 -23.20 -22.68 -4.46
N LEU A 326 -22.36 -21.63 -4.50
CA LEU A 326 -22.72 -20.37 -5.15
C LEU A 326 -23.02 -20.58 -6.64
N PHE A 327 -22.16 -21.30 -7.36
CA PHE A 327 -22.36 -21.55 -8.80
C PHE A 327 -23.64 -22.34 -9.08
N ALA A 328 -23.89 -23.41 -8.32
CA ALA A 328 -25.12 -24.20 -8.47
C ALA A 328 -26.38 -23.37 -8.18
N TRP A 329 -26.33 -22.47 -7.19
CA TRP A 329 -27.44 -21.57 -6.90
C TRP A 329 -27.70 -20.57 -8.03
N VAL A 330 -26.65 -20.00 -8.62
CA VAL A 330 -26.77 -19.08 -9.77
C VAL A 330 -27.27 -19.82 -11.02
N GLU A 331 -26.77 -21.02 -11.30
CA GLU A 331 -27.25 -21.87 -12.40
C GLU A 331 -28.74 -22.19 -12.26
N ALA A 332 -29.21 -22.47 -11.04
CA ALA A 332 -30.61 -22.72 -10.71
C ALA A 332 -31.51 -21.47 -10.78
N GLY A 333 -30.99 -20.31 -11.18
CA GLY A 333 -31.78 -19.07 -11.27
C GLY A 333 -32.01 -18.41 -9.92
N ALA A 334 -31.08 -18.61 -8.97
CA ALA A 334 -31.04 -17.94 -7.67
C ALA A 334 -32.29 -18.17 -6.78
N PRO A 335 -32.76 -19.41 -6.54
CA PRO A 335 -33.97 -19.65 -5.74
C PRO A 335 -33.83 -19.18 -4.29
N GLU A 336 -34.86 -18.51 -3.76
CA GLU A 336 -34.90 -17.97 -2.39
C GLU A 336 -34.92 -19.08 -1.32
N GLY A 337 -35.73 -20.13 -1.53
CA GLY A 337 -35.98 -21.18 -0.55
C GLY A 337 -36.99 -20.80 0.54
N ASP A 338 -37.04 -21.59 1.62
CA ASP A 338 -37.93 -21.31 2.76
C ASP A 338 -37.28 -20.27 3.69
N ALA A 339 -37.95 -19.14 3.89
CA ALA A 339 -37.49 -18.09 4.81
C ALA A 339 -37.27 -18.58 6.25
N ALA A 340 -37.89 -19.70 6.67
CA ALA A 340 -37.65 -20.32 7.96
C ALA A 340 -36.24 -20.91 8.12
N ASP A 341 -35.55 -21.21 7.01
CA ASP A 341 -34.18 -21.74 7.02
C ASP A 341 -33.11 -20.64 7.10
N LEU A 342 -33.50 -19.36 6.97
CA LEU A 342 -32.56 -18.23 7.02
C LEU A 342 -31.73 -18.27 8.32
N PRO A 343 -30.40 -18.08 8.22
CA PRO A 343 -29.59 -17.93 9.42
C PRO A 343 -29.96 -16.62 10.14
N GLU A 344 -29.74 -16.55 11.44
CA GLU A 344 -29.78 -15.26 12.13
C GLU A 344 -28.79 -14.29 11.45
N PRO A 345 -29.24 -13.09 11.05
CA PRO A 345 -28.34 -12.10 10.44
C PRO A 345 -27.17 -11.80 11.36
N PRO A 346 -25.94 -11.63 10.84
CA PRO A 346 -24.80 -11.25 11.65
C PRO A 346 -25.10 -9.94 12.36
N GLN A 347 -24.85 -9.92 13.67
CA GLN A 347 -24.90 -8.68 14.43
C GLN A 347 -23.57 -7.96 14.25
N TYR A 348 -23.62 -6.84 13.55
CA TYR A 348 -22.51 -5.90 13.52
C TYR A 348 -22.78 -4.79 14.53
N ALA A 349 -21.74 -4.36 15.23
CA ALA A 349 -21.85 -3.16 16.04
C ALA A 349 -22.25 -1.98 15.12
N GLU A 350 -23.30 -1.26 15.52
CA GLU A 350 -23.59 0.05 14.92
C GLU A 350 -22.51 1.02 15.40
N GLY A 351 -21.80 1.65 14.46
CA GLY A 351 -20.67 2.53 14.77
C GLY A 351 -19.33 1.79 14.72
N TRP A 352 -18.71 1.57 15.87
CA TRP A 352 -17.35 1.05 16.00
C TRP A 352 -17.32 -0.48 15.95
N LEU A 353 -16.39 -1.04 15.18
CA LEU A 353 -16.11 -2.47 15.09
C LEU A 353 -15.15 -2.95 16.21
N ILE A 354 -14.53 -2.01 16.92
CA ILE A 354 -13.88 -2.22 18.21
C ILE A 354 -14.88 -1.99 19.36
N PRO A 355 -14.57 -2.42 20.61
CA PRO A 355 -15.34 -1.97 21.76
C PRO A 355 -15.46 -0.45 21.79
N GLU A 356 -16.54 0.09 22.39
CA GLU A 356 -16.81 1.53 22.37
C GLU A 356 -15.56 2.34 22.76
N PRO A 357 -15.04 3.20 21.85
CA PRO A 357 -13.78 3.87 22.08
C PRO A 357 -13.84 4.80 23.29
N GLU A 358 -12.82 4.69 24.13
CA GLU A 358 -12.63 5.59 25.27
C GLU A 358 -12.13 6.96 24.80
N GLN A 359 -11.46 7.02 23.64
CA GLN A 359 -11.04 8.25 23.01
C GLN A 359 -11.25 8.21 21.50
N VAL A 360 -11.83 9.29 20.96
CA VAL A 360 -12.00 9.51 19.52
C VAL A 360 -11.26 10.78 19.13
N ILE A 361 -10.38 10.67 18.14
CA ILE A 361 -9.48 11.76 17.70
C ILE A 361 -9.74 12.03 16.22
N TYR A 362 -10.17 13.24 15.91
CA TYR A 362 -10.45 13.68 14.54
C TYR A 362 -9.21 14.28 13.88
N ILE A 363 -9.14 14.25 12.54
CA ILE A 363 -8.05 14.86 11.77
C ILE A 363 -7.87 16.36 12.12
N ASN A 364 -8.96 17.08 12.39
CA ASN A 364 -8.99 18.46 12.87
C ASN A 364 -10.45 18.83 13.27
N ASP A 365 -10.69 20.10 13.60
CA ASP A 365 -12.02 20.61 13.95
C ASP A 365 -12.95 20.81 12.75
N GLU A 366 -12.41 21.24 11.60
CA GLU A 366 -13.20 21.71 10.45
C GLU A 366 -13.45 20.65 9.36
N GLY A 367 -12.64 19.60 9.29
CA GLY A 367 -12.58 18.65 8.16
C GLY A 367 -11.64 19.09 7.04
N TYR A 368 -11.84 18.50 5.87
CA TYR A 368 -11.13 18.78 4.62
C TYR A 368 -12.11 18.73 3.44
N ASP A 369 -12.07 19.74 2.57
CA ASP A 369 -12.87 19.79 1.34
C ASP A 369 -12.11 19.10 0.20
N VAL A 370 -12.67 18.02 -0.33
CA VAL A 370 -12.12 17.25 -1.46
C VAL A 370 -12.72 17.80 -2.77
N PRO A 371 -11.89 18.11 -3.79
CA PRO A 371 -12.38 18.57 -5.09
C PRO A 371 -13.17 17.49 -5.83
N ALA A 372 -13.88 17.89 -6.89
CA ALA A 372 -14.67 16.97 -7.73
C ALA A 372 -13.80 16.07 -8.61
N ASP A 373 -12.67 16.59 -9.07
CA ASP A 373 -11.76 15.96 -10.02
C ASP A 373 -10.29 16.28 -9.70
N GLY A 374 -9.38 15.67 -10.46
CA GLY A 374 -7.94 15.88 -10.36
C GLY A 374 -7.24 14.98 -9.33
N VAL A 375 -5.95 15.25 -9.12
CA VAL A 375 -5.10 14.54 -8.16
C VAL A 375 -5.00 15.35 -6.88
N VAL A 376 -5.34 14.73 -5.74
CA VAL A 376 -5.16 15.33 -4.41
C VAL A 376 -3.87 14.80 -3.80
N ASP A 377 -2.89 15.69 -3.63
CA ASP A 377 -1.68 15.34 -2.87
C ASP A 377 -2.05 14.86 -1.47
N TYR A 378 -1.23 13.97 -0.91
CA TYR A 378 -1.35 13.54 0.48
C TYR A 378 -1.50 14.70 1.46
N GLN A 379 -2.56 14.66 2.27
CA GLN A 379 -2.83 15.65 3.30
C GLN A 379 -2.33 15.15 4.65
N TYR A 380 -1.73 16.05 5.44
CA TYR A 380 -1.14 15.71 6.72
C TYR A 380 -1.75 16.54 7.84
N PHE A 381 -2.25 15.88 8.87
CA PHE A 381 -2.84 16.53 10.04
C PHE A 381 -2.13 16.05 11.31
N GLU A 382 -1.51 16.98 12.04
CA GLU A 382 -0.91 16.69 13.34
C GLU A 382 -1.92 17.04 14.44
N VAL A 383 -2.24 16.07 15.28
CA VAL A 383 -3.26 16.18 16.32
C VAL A 383 -2.65 15.79 17.66
N ASP A 384 -2.85 16.61 18.69
CA ASP A 384 -2.41 16.32 20.04
C ASP A 384 -3.52 15.60 20.81
N PRO A 385 -3.34 14.31 21.16
CA PRO A 385 -4.34 13.55 21.91
C PRO A 385 -4.36 13.89 23.42
N GLY A 386 -3.41 14.67 23.91
CA GLY A 386 -3.34 15.07 25.33
C GLY A 386 -2.84 13.98 26.28
N TRP A 387 -2.09 12.99 25.78
CA TRP A 387 -1.52 11.93 26.62
C TRP A 387 -0.32 12.43 27.42
N GLU A 388 -0.48 12.65 28.73
CA GLU A 388 0.59 13.08 29.63
C GLU A 388 1.41 11.90 30.19
N GLU A 389 0.92 10.67 30.04
CA GLU A 389 1.55 9.42 30.50
C GLU A 389 1.67 8.41 29.34
N ASP A 390 2.55 7.41 29.52
CA ASP A 390 2.67 6.30 28.57
C ASP A 390 1.33 5.59 28.46
N THR A 391 0.83 5.48 27.24
CA THR A 391 -0.52 4.97 26.94
C THR A 391 -0.42 3.61 26.27
N TYR A 392 -1.27 2.66 26.70
CA TYR A 392 -1.26 1.29 26.19
C TYR A 392 -2.56 1.02 25.47
N ILE A 393 -2.52 1.01 24.14
CA ILE A 393 -3.69 0.88 23.28
C ILE A 393 -3.99 -0.61 23.05
N SER A 394 -5.23 -1.04 23.26
CA SER A 394 -5.68 -2.42 23.11
C SER A 394 -6.48 -2.67 21.82
N SER A 395 -7.21 -1.68 21.33
CA SER A 395 -7.90 -1.76 20.03
C SER A 395 -7.87 -0.43 19.29
N ILE A 396 -7.83 -0.50 17.96
CA ILE A 396 -7.62 0.63 17.06
C ILE A 396 -8.54 0.50 15.85
N GLU A 397 -9.26 1.58 15.55
CA GLU A 397 -10.06 1.68 14.32
C GLU A 397 -9.97 3.10 13.76
N ALA A 398 -9.33 3.26 12.60
CA ALA A 398 -9.42 4.49 11.82
C ALA A 398 -10.66 4.42 10.92
N ARG A 399 -11.43 5.51 10.84
CA ARG A 399 -12.68 5.56 10.09
C ARG A 399 -12.74 6.78 9.18
N PRO A 400 -13.13 6.60 7.91
CA PRO A 400 -13.39 7.72 7.02
C PRO A 400 -14.64 8.47 7.50
N GLY A 401 -14.58 9.80 7.53
CA GLY A 401 -15.78 10.62 7.70
C GLY A 401 -16.67 10.56 6.46
N ASN A 402 -16.04 10.37 5.30
CA ASN A 402 -16.65 10.20 3.99
C ASN A 402 -15.92 9.11 3.20
N ALA A 403 -16.42 7.87 3.31
CA ALA A 403 -15.86 6.71 2.64
C ALA A 403 -15.86 6.81 1.09
N ALA A 404 -16.66 7.72 0.52
CA ALA A 404 -16.75 7.90 -0.93
C ALA A 404 -15.54 8.63 -1.54
N VAL A 405 -14.68 9.26 -0.71
CA VAL A 405 -13.49 9.98 -1.17
C VAL A 405 -12.22 9.67 -0.39
N VAL A 406 -12.30 9.04 0.79
CA VAL A 406 -11.11 8.62 1.55
C VAL A 406 -10.62 7.27 1.05
N HIS A 407 -9.46 7.23 0.42
CA HIS A 407 -8.83 5.99 -0.07
C HIS A 407 -7.99 5.31 1.01
N HIS A 408 -7.23 6.07 1.80
CA HIS A 408 -6.66 5.55 3.04
C HIS A 408 -6.39 6.62 4.10
N ILE A 409 -6.33 6.16 5.34
CA ILE A 409 -5.91 6.90 6.52
C ILE A 409 -4.73 6.15 7.09
N LEU A 410 -3.55 6.76 7.20
CA LEU A 410 -2.46 6.21 7.98
C LEU A 410 -2.24 7.10 9.21
N VAL A 411 -2.18 6.51 10.39
CA VAL A 411 -2.00 7.25 11.65
C VAL A 411 -0.66 6.87 12.25
N PHE A 412 0.21 7.88 12.37
CA PHE A 412 1.54 7.72 12.93
C PHE A 412 1.72 8.44 14.27
N VAL A 413 2.64 7.99 15.10
CA VAL A 413 3.11 8.64 16.33
C VAL A 413 4.17 9.67 15.97
N ARG A 414 3.97 10.89 16.46
CA ARG A 414 4.95 11.97 16.51
C ARG A 414 5.40 12.12 17.96
N PRO A 415 6.52 11.52 18.38
CA PRO A 415 7.00 11.67 19.74
C PRO A 415 7.33 13.14 20.07
N PRO A 416 7.33 13.55 21.35
CA PRO A 416 7.59 14.93 21.77
C PRO A 416 8.96 15.45 21.27
N GLU A 417 9.06 16.76 21.03
CA GLU A 417 10.21 17.40 20.38
C GLU A 417 11.57 17.03 21.03
N GLY A 418 12.51 16.58 20.20
CA GLY A 418 13.81 16.00 20.61
C GLY A 418 14.08 14.63 20.02
N LYS A 419 13.03 13.93 19.55
CA LYS A 419 13.07 12.64 18.86
C LYS A 419 12.68 12.78 17.37
N ARG A 420 13.36 13.62 16.59
CA ARG A 420 13.12 13.71 15.14
C ARG A 420 13.83 12.58 14.40
N SER A 421 13.08 11.69 13.77
CA SER A 421 13.61 10.87 12.69
C SER A 421 13.64 11.66 11.36
N PRO A 422 14.58 11.38 10.45
CA PRO A 422 14.51 11.85 9.07
C PRO A 422 13.21 11.37 8.39
N ARG A 423 12.82 12.00 7.27
CA ARG A 423 11.64 11.64 6.45
C ARG A 423 11.44 10.13 6.22
N SER A 424 12.52 9.35 6.15
CA SER A 424 12.51 7.89 5.94
C SER A 424 12.14 7.04 7.16
N ALA A 425 12.12 7.60 8.38
CA ALA A 425 11.81 6.85 9.60
C ALA A 425 10.40 7.11 10.16
N ARG A 426 9.54 7.80 9.40
CA ARG A 426 8.10 7.94 9.70
C ARG A 426 7.38 6.59 9.80
N LEU A 427 7.87 5.57 9.11
CA LEU A 427 7.21 4.27 8.98
C LEU A 427 7.74 3.22 9.96
N ARG A 428 8.91 3.44 10.60
CA ARG A 428 9.58 2.44 11.43
C ARG A 428 9.27 2.52 12.92
N ASP A 429 8.97 3.72 13.44
CA ASP A 429 8.92 3.98 14.89
C ASP A 429 7.58 4.56 15.37
N GLY A 430 6.52 4.46 14.57
CA GLY A 430 5.30 5.21 14.87
C GLY A 430 4.00 4.72 14.26
N TRP A 431 3.85 3.51 13.73
CA TRP A 431 2.51 3.10 13.27
C TRP A 431 1.53 2.98 14.45
N VAL A 432 0.38 3.64 14.38
CA VAL A 432 -0.73 3.46 15.33
C VAL A 432 -1.79 2.59 14.69
N GLY A 433 -2.31 3.00 13.54
CA GLY A 433 -3.35 2.26 12.84
C GLY A 433 -3.56 2.82 11.44
N ALA A 434 -4.40 2.14 10.68
CA ALA A 434 -4.77 2.59 9.36
C ALA A 434 -6.20 2.22 9.00
N TYR A 435 -6.65 2.84 7.92
CA TYR A 435 -7.80 2.44 7.15
C TYR A 435 -7.37 2.38 5.69
N ALA A 436 -7.71 1.29 5.02
CA ALA A 436 -7.85 1.21 3.58
C ALA A 436 -9.04 0.29 3.28
N PRO A 437 -9.64 0.33 2.09
CA PRO A 437 -10.65 -0.62 1.66
C PRO A 437 -10.29 -2.06 2.06
N GLY A 438 -11.16 -2.72 2.83
CA GLY A 438 -10.97 -4.09 3.31
C GLY A 438 -10.16 -4.26 4.59
N PHE A 439 -9.59 -3.19 5.18
CA PHE A 439 -8.94 -3.29 6.49
C PHE A 439 -9.95 -3.66 7.57
N ARG A 440 -9.55 -4.60 8.43
CA ARG A 440 -10.25 -4.88 9.68
C ARG A 440 -9.63 -4.03 10.79
N PRO A 441 -10.43 -3.59 11.77
CA PRO A 441 -9.86 -2.96 12.96
C PRO A 441 -8.88 -3.90 13.66
N GLU A 442 -7.91 -3.31 14.35
CA GLU A 442 -6.98 -4.07 15.17
C GLU A 442 -7.59 -4.24 16.56
N ILE A 443 -7.74 -5.49 17.02
CA ILE A 443 -8.10 -5.82 18.40
C ILE A 443 -7.00 -6.73 18.93
N LEU A 444 -6.16 -6.21 19.81
CA LEU A 444 -5.08 -6.99 20.39
C LEU A 444 -5.65 -7.98 21.42
N PRO A 445 -5.12 -9.23 21.48
CA PRO A 445 -5.59 -10.19 22.47
C PRO A 445 -5.35 -9.69 23.91
N PRO A 446 -6.11 -10.18 24.91
CA PRO A 446 -5.90 -9.82 26.31
C PRO A 446 -4.44 -10.00 26.75
N GLY A 447 -3.94 -9.08 27.57
CA GLY A 447 -2.54 -9.04 28.01
C GLY A 447 -1.57 -8.40 26.99
N GLN A 448 -2.06 -7.93 25.84
CA GLN A 448 -1.23 -7.26 24.85
C GLN A 448 -1.69 -5.83 24.61
N ALA A 449 -0.74 -4.94 24.34
CA ALA A 449 -1.03 -3.56 23.99
C ALA A 449 0.06 -2.97 23.11
N ARG A 450 -0.31 -1.93 22.36
CA ARG A 450 0.62 -1.05 21.66
C ARG A 450 0.95 0.13 22.57
N LYS A 451 2.22 0.26 22.96
CA LYS A 451 2.66 1.34 23.84
C LYS A 451 2.96 2.61 23.03
N ILE A 452 2.33 3.72 23.42
CA ILE A 452 2.62 5.06 22.90
C ILE A 452 3.26 5.91 24.02
N PRO A 453 4.44 6.49 23.80
CA PRO A 453 5.10 7.30 24.83
C PRO A 453 4.30 8.55 25.20
N ALA A 454 4.38 8.95 26.47
CA ALA A 454 3.86 10.21 26.98
C ALA A 454 4.26 11.43 26.12
N GLY A 455 3.34 12.38 25.94
CA GLY A 455 3.53 13.61 25.19
C GLY A 455 3.60 13.42 23.67
N SER A 456 3.31 12.23 23.16
CA SER A 456 3.29 11.99 21.71
C SER A 456 2.02 12.54 21.08
N LYS A 457 2.17 13.09 19.87
CA LYS A 457 1.08 13.50 18.99
C LYS A 457 0.79 12.41 17.95
N LEU A 458 -0.33 12.53 17.27
CA LEU A 458 -0.68 11.73 16.11
C LEU A 458 -0.48 12.53 14.83
N LEU A 459 0.05 11.89 13.79
CA LEU A 459 0.10 12.40 12.42
C LEU A 459 -0.81 11.54 11.57
N PHE A 460 -1.94 12.10 11.16
CA PHE A 460 -2.78 11.53 10.12
C PHE A 460 -2.18 11.87 8.77
N GLN A 461 -1.99 10.86 7.93
CA GLN A 461 -1.67 10.98 6.52
C GLN A 461 -2.90 10.49 5.75
N MET A 462 -3.53 11.38 5.00
CA MET A 462 -4.80 11.18 4.32
C MET A 462 -4.56 11.17 2.81
N HIS A 463 -5.09 10.14 2.14
CA HIS A 463 -5.14 10.07 0.68
C HIS A 463 -6.59 10.07 0.23
N TYR A 464 -6.92 11.06 -0.60
CA TYR A 464 -8.26 11.26 -1.13
C TYR A 464 -8.30 10.96 -2.63
N THR A 465 -9.38 10.33 -3.07
CA THR A 465 -9.69 10.09 -4.48
C THR A 465 -10.98 10.83 -4.82
N PRO A 466 -10.92 11.90 -5.63
CA PRO A 466 -12.12 12.58 -6.13
C PRO A 466 -13.06 11.63 -6.85
N ASN A 467 -14.37 11.85 -6.72
CA ASN A 467 -15.40 10.95 -7.23
C ASN A 467 -16.36 11.61 -8.23
N GLY A 468 -15.95 12.73 -8.85
CA GLY A 468 -16.75 13.47 -9.83
C GLY A 468 -17.67 14.53 -9.24
N SER A 469 -17.63 14.77 -7.92
CA SER A 469 -18.39 15.83 -7.26
C SER A 469 -17.60 16.39 -6.06
N PRO A 470 -17.71 17.68 -5.70
CA PRO A 470 -17.05 18.20 -4.50
C PRO A 470 -17.58 17.51 -3.24
N GLN A 471 -16.69 17.11 -2.35
CA GLN A 471 -17.01 16.35 -1.15
C GLN A 471 -16.37 16.99 0.09
N HIS A 472 -16.86 16.61 1.26
CA HIS A 472 -16.29 17.02 2.54
C HIS A 472 -15.99 15.77 3.36
N ASP A 473 -14.82 15.71 3.99
CA ASP A 473 -14.42 14.63 4.88
C ASP A 473 -13.97 15.17 6.24
N ARG A 474 -14.33 14.45 7.29
CA ARG A 474 -13.79 14.67 8.62
C ARG A 474 -13.51 13.32 9.28
N SER A 475 -12.47 12.65 8.78
CA SER A 475 -12.01 11.36 9.28
C SER A 475 -11.49 11.40 10.72
N TYR A 476 -11.46 10.24 11.36
CA TYR A 476 -11.15 10.11 12.78
C TYR A 476 -10.63 8.71 13.13
N ILE A 477 -10.05 8.55 14.32
CA ILE A 477 -9.59 7.28 14.89
C ILE A 477 -10.21 7.07 16.27
N GLY A 478 -10.67 5.86 16.53
CA GLY A 478 -11.16 5.40 17.83
C GLY A 478 -10.14 4.48 18.49
N LEU A 479 -9.92 4.69 19.79
CA LEU A 479 -8.95 3.96 20.60
C LEU A 479 -9.60 3.45 21.89
N THR A 480 -9.24 2.22 22.26
CA THR A 480 -9.49 1.65 23.60
C THR A 480 -8.14 1.34 24.26
N PHE A 481 -8.11 1.34 25.58
CA PHE A 481 -6.86 1.23 26.34
C PHE A 481 -6.83 -0.03 27.22
N ALA A 482 -5.63 -0.58 27.40
CA ALA A 482 -5.36 -1.61 28.40
C ALA A 482 -4.92 -0.96 29.71
N ASP A 483 -5.28 -1.56 30.85
CA ASP A 483 -4.64 -1.21 32.13
C ASP A 483 -3.16 -1.61 32.05
N PRO A 484 -2.21 -0.66 32.18
CA PRO A 484 -0.78 -0.94 32.10
C PRO A 484 -0.31 -2.07 33.02
N LYS A 485 -0.99 -2.30 34.15
CA LYS A 485 -0.66 -3.38 35.11
C LYS A 485 -1.02 -4.77 34.61
N THR A 486 -1.87 -4.86 33.60
CA THR A 486 -2.35 -6.11 33.00
C THR A 486 -1.66 -6.42 31.68
N VAL A 487 -0.86 -5.49 31.15
CA VAL A 487 -0.11 -5.71 29.92
C VAL A 487 1.05 -6.66 30.22
N GLU A 488 1.10 -7.77 29.51
CA GLU A 488 2.18 -8.75 29.53
C GLU A 488 3.17 -8.47 28.39
N LYS A 489 2.68 -8.21 27.17
CA LYS A 489 3.51 -7.99 25.98
C LYS A 489 3.16 -6.71 25.24
N GLU A 490 4.19 -6.01 24.78
CA GLU A 490 4.06 -4.90 23.85
C GLU A 490 4.12 -5.41 22.41
N VAL A 491 3.13 -5.04 21.61
CA VAL A 491 3.13 -5.28 20.16
C VAL A 491 3.81 -4.10 19.47
N GLN A 492 4.75 -4.41 18.57
CA GLN A 492 5.56 -3.45 17.85
C GLN A 492 5.38 -3.65 16.34
N VAL A 493 5.30 -2.56 15.59
CA VAL A 493 5.39 -2.60 14.13
C VAL A 493 6.83 -2.37 13.72
N GLY A 494 7.34 -3.27 12.90
CA GLY A 494 8.61 -3.12 12.19
C GLY A 494 8.39 -2.97 10.70
N ALA A 495 9.45 -2.59 9.99
CA ALA A 495 9.44 -2.46 8.54
C ALA A 495 10.79 -2.84 7.93
N ALA A 496 10.75 -3.69 6.91
CA ALA A 496 11.85 -3.94 5.98
C ALA A 496 11.61 -3.14 4.70
N GLY A 497 12.12 -1.91 4.62
CA GLY A 497 11.91 -1.02 3.47
C GLY A 497 13.16 -0.78 2.64
N ASN A 498 13.01 -0.53 1.33
CA ASN A 498 14.11 -0.09 0.46
C ASN A 498 13.89 1.34 -0.04
N TYR A 499 14.57 2.31 0.59
CA TYR A 499 14.47 3.74 0.26
C TYR A 499 15.36 4.19 -0.89
N PHE A 500 16.14 3.27 -1.47
CA PHE A 500 17.08 3.56 -2.55
C PHE A 500 16.70 2.88 -3.87
N LEU A 501 15.51 2.28 -3.93
CA LEU A 501 14.98 1.60 -5.11
C LEU A 501 15.04 2.51 -6.35
N ARG A 502 15.33 1.88 -7.49
CA ARG A 502 15.41 2.52 -8.81
C ARG A 502 14.88 1.54 -9.85
N ILE A 503 13.64 1.74 -10.27
CA ILE A 503 13.00 0.90 -11.27
C ILE A 503 13.28 1.52 -12.65
N PRO A 504 13.98 0.80 -13.55
CA PRO A 504 14.29 1.33 -14.88
C PRO A 504 13.03 1.58 -15.73
N PRO A 505 13.08 2.53 -16.68
CA PRO A 505 12.05 2.67 -17.70
C PRO A 505 11.79 1.36 -18.43
N HIS A 506 10.52 1.10 -18.76
CA HIS A 506 10.06 -0.04 -19.56
C HIS A 506 10.38 -1.44 -19.01
N ALA A 507 10.82 -1.56 -17.75
CA ALA A 507 11.08 -2.86 -17.13
C ALA A 507 9.74 -3.54 -16.81
N SER A 508 9.48 -4.71 -17.39
CA SER A 508 8.25 -5.49 -17.14
C SER A 508 8.30 -6.28 -15.82
N GLU A 509 9.50 -6.63 -15.38
CA GLU A 509 9.74 -7.35 -14.12
C GLU A 509 11.04 -6.81 -13.51
N HIS A 510 10.92 -6.05 -12.42
CA HIS A 510 12.06 -5.51 -11.69
C HIS A 510 12.01 -5.88 -10.21
N GLU A 511 12.95 -6.74 -9.80
CA GLU A 511 13.07 -7.18 -8.42
C GLU A 511 13.79 -6.14 -7.54
N VAL A 512 13.26 -5.89 -6.36
CA VAL A 512 13.86 -5.06 -5.31
C VAL A 512 13.76 -5.79 -3.98
N GLU A 513 14.87 -5.86 -3.27
CA GLU A 513 14.93 -6.53 -1.97
C GLU A 513 15.11 -5.55 -0.79
N SER A 514 14.66 -5.96 0.39
CA SER A 514 15.00 -5.35 1.68
C SER A 514 15.15 -6.41 2.77
N ASN A 515 15.85 -6.07 3.86
CA ASN A 515 16.05 -6.97 4.98
C ASN A 515 15.82 -6.25 6.31
N TYR A 516 15.20 -6.96 7.26
CA TYR A 516 15.20 -6.60 8.68
C TYR A 516 15.82 -7.75 9.49
N THR A 517 16.71 -7.45 10.43
CA THR A 517 17.33 -8.48 11.30
C THR A 517 16.82 -8.33 12.72
N PHE A 518 16.25 -9.39 13.28
CA PHE A 518 15.81 -9.41 14.68
C PHE A 518 17.02 -9.48 15.60
N SER A 519 17.21 -8.49 16.47
CA SER A 519 18.34 -8.45 17.42
C SER A 519 18.12 -9.28 18.68
N ARG A 520 16.90 -9.74 18.91
CA ARG A 520 16.46 -10.55 20.05
C ARG A 520 15.47 -11.61 19.56
N ASP A 521 15.07 -12.51 20.45
CA ASP A 521 13.96 -13.42 20.17
C ASP A 521 12.64 -12.63 20.14
N TYR A 522 11.98 -12.67 18.98
CA TYR A 522 10.67 -12.08 18.75
C TYR A 522 9.67 -13.16 18.34
N GLU A 523 8.38 -12.90 18.54
CA GLU A 523 7.29 -13.62 17.91
C GLU A 523 6.72 -12.70 16.83
N LEU A 524 6.83 -13.10 15.57
CA LEU A 524 6.19 -12.47 14.42
C LEU A 524 4.69 -12.78 14.44
N ILE A 525 3.86 -11.76 14.27
CA ILE A 525 2.39 -11.83 14.40
C ILE A 525 1.73 -11.66 13.04
N SER A 526 2.11 -10.63 12.29
CA SER A 526 1.49 -10.29 11.02
C SER A 526 2.52 -9.72 10.03
N MET A 527 2.19 -9.76 8.74
CA MET A 527 2.96 -9.19 7.65
C MET A 527 2.03 -8.39 6.73
N MET A 528 2.46 -7.22 6.26
CA MET A 528 1.67 -6.37 5.37
C MET A 528 2.58 -5.78 4.29
N PRO A 529 2.58 -6.34 3.06
CA PRO A 529 3.34 -5.78 1.96
C PRO A 529 2.76 -4.44 1.53
N HIS A 530 3.63 -3.49 1.16
CA HIS A 530 3.21 -2.18 0.68
C HIS A 530 4.09 -1.72 -0.49
N MET A 531 3.41 -1.44 -1.61
CA MET A 531 3.91 -0.89 -2.87
C MET A 531 2.81 -0.01 -3.50
N HIS A 532 3.15 0.82 -4.48
CA HIS A 532 2.18 1.63 -5.25
C HIS A 532 1.79 0.94 -6.58
N LEU A 533 1.48 1.72 -7.62
CA LEU A 533 0.84 1.28 -8.87
C LEU A 533 1.65 0.27 -9.68
N ARG A 534 2.97 0.20 -9.46
CA ARG A 534 3.85 -0.70 -10.21
C ARG A 534 4.11 -2.00 -9.50
N GLY A 535 3.75 -2.14 -8.23
CA GLY A 535 3.94 -3.38 -7.49
C GLY A 535 3.14 -4.52 -8.12
N SER A 536 3.81 -5.62 -8.45
CA SER A 536 3.20 -6.80 -9.08
C SER A 536 3.24 -8.04 -8.19
N ALA A 537 4.29 -8.20 -7.37
CA ALA A 537 4.40 -9.30 -6.41
C ALA A 537 5.21 -8.92 -5.16
N PHE A 538 4.98 -9.61 -4.05
CA PHE A 538 5.73 -9.42 -2.80
C PHE A 538 5.89 -10.73 -2.03
N ARG A 539 7.10 -11.03 -1.55
CA ARG A 539 7.42 -12.22 -0.74
C ARG A 539 8.17 -11.84 0.54
N TYR A 540 7.88 -12.57 1.62
CA TYR A 540 8.60 -12.55 2.88
C TYR A 540 9.23 -13.90 3.14
N ASP A 541 10.55 -13.92 3.30
CA ASP A 541 11.31 -15.10 3.70
C ASP A 541 11.97 -14.86 5.06
N ALA A 542 11.88 -15.84 5.97
CA ALA A 542 12.72 -15.91 7.15
C ALA A 542 14.00 -16.67 6.81
N ILE A 543 15.15 -16.02 7.03
CA ILE A 543 16.47 -16.66 6.97
C ILE A 543 17.00 -16.75 8.40
N TYR A 544 16.98 -17.96 8.94
CA TYR A 544 17.36 -18.24 10.32
C TYR A 544 18.88 -18.17 10.52
N PRO A 545 19.37 -18.06 11.78
CA PRO A 545 20.80 -17.96 12.07
C PRO A 545 21.64 -19.15 11.60
N ASP A 546 21.02 -20.32 11.43
CA ASP A 546 21.67 -21.53 10.90
C ASP A 546 21.75 -21.55 9.36
N GLY A 547 21.19 -20.54 8.69
CA GLY A 547 21.12 -20.42 7.24
C GLY A 547 19.88 -21.06 6.60
N THR A 548 19.02 -21.71 7.38
CA THR A 548 17.75 -22.26 6.88
C THR A 548 16.85 -21.12 6.38
N ARG A 549 16.16 -21.33 5.26
CA ARG A 549 15.21 -20.38 4.67
C ARG A 549 13.79 -20.96 4.68
N GLU A 550 12.83 -20.14 5.06
CA GLU A 550 11.39 -20.47 5.05
C GLU A 550 10.62 -19.30 4.44
N THR A 551 9.76 -19.57 3.46
CA THR A 551 8.83 -18.56 2.94
C THR A 551 7.63 -18.46 3.87
N LEU A 552 7.43 -17.27 4.44
CA LEU A 552 6.37 -16.99 5.41
C LEU A 552 5.10 -16.45 4.75
N LEU A 553 5.26 -15.67 3.69
CA LEU A 553 4.18 -15.08 2.91
C LEU A 553 4.66 -14.88 1.47
N ASP A 554 3.83 -15.24 0.50
CA ASP A 554 4.06 -15.05 -0.92
C ASP A 554 2.78 -14.47 -1.55
N VAL A 555 2.88 -13.31 -2.17
CA VAL A 555 1.78 -12.55 -2.79
C VAL A 555 2.13 -12.35 -4.27
N PRO A 556 1.85 -13.34 -5.14
CA PRO A 556 2.31 -13.34 -6.54
C PRO A 556 1.53 -12.38 -7.46
N HIS A 557 0.38 -11.91 -7.02
CA HIS A 557 -0.49 -10.99 -7.75
C HIS A 557 -0.90 -9.85 -6.82
N TYR A 558 0.07 -9.02 -6.44
CA TYR A 558 -0.18 -7.86 -5.59
C TYR A 558 -1.10 -6.87 -6.31
N ASP A 559 -2.11 -6.38 -5.59
CA ASP A 559 -3.02 -5.34 -6.06
C ASP A 559 -2.96 -4.14 -5.10
N PHE A 560 -2.54 -2.99 -5.62
CA PHE A 560 -2.48 -1.73 -4.87
C PHE A 560 -3.82 -1.31 -4.24
N GLY A 561 -4.93 -1.69 -4.87
CA GLY A 561 -6.29 -1.49 -4.34
C GLY A 561 -6.59 -2.29 -3.08
N TRP A 562 -5.80 -3.34 -2.79
CA TRP A 562 -5.99 -4.27 -1.68
C TRP A 562 -4.71 -4.48 -0.86
N GLN A 563 -4.48 -3.59 0.12
CA GLN A 563 -3.28 -3.62 0.97
C GLN A 563 -3.43 -4.52 2.21
N THR A 564 -3.74 -5.79 2.02
CA THR A 564 -4.10 -6.71 3.09
C THR A 564 -2.99 -6.94 4.12
N SER A 565 -3.33 -6.89 5.41
CA SER A 565 -2.49 -7.45 6.49
C SER A 565 -2.76 -8.94 6.63
N TYR A 566 -1.70 -9.76 6.63
CA TYR A 566 -1.75 -11.20 6.75
C TYR A 566 -1.36 -11.60 8.18
N VAL A 567 -2.37 -11.95 8.99
CA VAL A 567 -2.20 -12.27 10.41
C VAL A 567 -1.96 -13.76 10.55
N LEU A 568 -0.79 -14.16 11.06
CA LEU A 568 -0.47 -15.57 11.24
C LEU A 568 -1.47 -16.22 12.21
N SER A 569 -1.91 -17.45 11.90
CA SER A 569 -2.80 -18.23 12.77
C SER A 569 -2.13 -18.52 14.12
N GLU A 570 -0.82 -18.68 14.12
CA GLU A 570 0.02 -18.83 15.30
C GLU A 570 1.24 -17.91 15.17
N PRO A 571 1.57 -17.08 16.18
CA PRO A 571 2.77 -16.26 16.13
C PRO A 571 4.02 -17.11 15.94
N LYS A 572 4.92 -16.67 15.04
CA LYS A 572 6.10 -17.43 14.65
C LYS A 572 7.34 -16.92 15.40
N LEU A 573 8.05 -17.80 16.10
CA LEU A 573 9.31 -17.46 16.75
C LEU A 573 10.37 -17.08 15.70
N MET A 574 10.92 -15.88 15.86
CA MET A 574 12.07 -15.33 15.15
C MET A 574 13.24 -15.24 16.15
N PRO A 575 14.11 -16.26 16.22
CA PRO A 575 15.30 -16.21 17.07
C PRO A 575 16.18 -15.00 16.73
N ALA A 576 16.93 -14.50 17.72
CA ALA A 576 17.92 -13.45 17.49
C ALA A 576 18.87 -13.82 16.32
N GLY A 577 19.10 -12.88 15.41
CA GLY A 577 19.88 -13.06 14.18
C GLY A 577 19.06 -13.50 12.98
N THR A 578 17.77 -13.85 13.15
CA THR A 578 16.89 -14.16 12.01
C THR A 578 16.72 -12.91 11.15
N ARG A 579 16.85 -13.08 9.83
CA ARG A 579 16.60 -12.03 8.85
C ARG A 579 15.24 -12.24 8.20
N LEU A 580 14.38 -11.25 8.30
CA LEU A 580 13.19 -11.13 7.48
C LEU A 580 13.58 -10.48 6.15
N HIS A 581 13.72 -11.29 5.11
CA HIS A 581 14.10 -10.91 3.76
C HIS A 581 12.83 -10.68 2.93
N CYS A 582 12.61 -9.44 2.53
CA CYS A 582 11.45 -9.03 1.73
C CYS A 582 11.88 -8.82 0.28
N ILE A 583 11.11 -9.36 -0.66
CA ILE A 583 11.38 -9.31 -2.09
C ILE A 583 10.12 -8.79 -2.77
N ALA A 584 10.27 -7.73 -3.54
CA ALA A 584 9.20 -7.08 -4.27
C ALA A 584 9.49 -7.10 -5.77
N GLU A 585 8.47 -7.30 -6.59
CA GLU A 585 8.56 -7.16 -8.04
C GLU A 585 7.74 -5.97 -8.51
N PHE A 586 8.27 -5.26 -9.51
CA PHE A 586 7.64 -4.09 -10.11
C PHE A 586 7.52 -4.21 -11.63
N ASP A 587 6.37 -3.81 -12.18
CA ASP A 587 6.14 -3.65 -13.61
C ASP A 587 6.03 -2.16 -13.97
N ASN A 588 7.12 -1.64 -14.56
CA ASN A 588 7.21 -0.30 -15.14
C ASN A 588 7.15 -0.31 -16.68
N SER A 589 6.57 -1.35 -17.28
CA SER A 589 6.34 -1.44 -18.72
C SER A 589 5.08 -0.68 -19.17
N GLU A 590 4.88 -0.64 -20.48
CA GLU A 590 3.66 -0.10 -21.11
C GLU A 590 2.45 -1.02 -20.94
N ASP A 591 2.68 -2.30 -20.62
CA ASP A 591 1.61 -3.30 -20.43
C ASP A 591 0.92 -3.15 -19.06
N ASN A 592 1.59 -2.56 -18.07
CA ASN A 592 0.95 -2.13 -16.84
C ASN A 592 0.09 -0.89 -17.10
N LEU A 593 -1.21 -1.07 -17.25
CA LEU A 593 -2.14 0.02 -17.55
C LEU A 593 -2.35 1.01 -16.39
N ASN A 594 -1.92 0.66 -15.18
CA ASN A 594 -1.83 1.58 -14.04
C ASN A 594 -0.56 2.42 -14.05
N ASN A 595 0.41 2.15 -14.94
CA ASN A 595 1.64 2.93 -15.03
C ASN A 595 1.37 4.31 -15.64
N PRO A 596 1.54 5.41 -14.88
CA PRO A 596 1.28 6.75 -15.40
C PRO A 596 2.32 7.22 -16.42
N ASP A 597 3.55 6.67 -16.39
CA ASP A 597 4.64 7.04 -17.30
C ASP A 597 5.72 5.93 -17.32
N PRO A 598 5.66 4.99 -18.29
CA PRO A 598 6.63 3.89 -18.41
C PRO A 598 8.02 4.33 -18.90
N ALA A 599 8.16 5.53 -19.46
CA ALA A 599 9.43 6.04 -19.95
C ALA A 599 10.31 6.64 -18.83
N LYS A 600 9.76 6.79 -17.62
CA LYS A 600 10.44 7.40 -16.48
C LYS A 600 11.09 6.36 -15.58
N GLU A 601 12.31 6.66 -15.11
CA GLU A 601 12.92 5.92 -13.99
C GLU A 601 12.18 6.27 -12.70
N VAL A 602 11.73 5.25 -11.97
CA VAL A 602 10.92 5.42 -10.76
C VAL A 602 11.77 5.17 -9.52
N ARG A 603 11.51 5.90 -8.45
CA ARG A 603 12.29 5.91 -7.20
C ARG A 603 11.34 5.87 -6.02
N PHE A 604 11.92 5.64 -4.84
CA PHE A 604 11.18 5.78 -3.59
C PHE A 604 10.53 7.17 -3.47
N GLY A 605 9.22 7.22 -3.24
CA GLY A 605 8.47 8.45 -3.01
C GLY A 605 7.12 8.20 -2.34
N GLU A 606 6.53 9.26 -1.79
CA GLU A 606 5.24 9.17 -1.06
C GLU A 606 4.03 9.22 -1.99
N GLN A 607 4.19 9.65 -3.25
CA GLN A 607 3.09 9.79 -4.18
C GLN A 607 2.80 8.47 -4.89
N THR A 608 1.52 8.23 -5.21
CA THR A 608 1.05 7.02 -5.89
C THR A 608 1.71 6.79 -7.25
N ASN A 609 2.28 7.84 -7.89
CA ASN A 609 3.02 7.74 -9.14
C ASN A 609 4.54 7.55 -8.98
N ASP A 610 5.08 7.75 -7.77
CA ASP A 610 6.38 7.23 -7.34
C ASP A 610 6.22 5.76 -6.90
N GLU A 611 7.23 5.14 -6.29
CA GLU A 611 7.08 3.80 -5.69
C GLU A 611 7.48 3.72 -4.23
N MET A 612 6.99 2.67 -3.57
CA MET A 612 7.50 2.20 -2.28
C MET A 612 7.80 0.71 -2.35
N MET A 613 8.79 0.28 -1.57
CA MET A 613 9.00 -1.13 -1.25
C MET A 613 9.12 -1.20 0.26
N ILE A 614 8.06 -1.68 0.92
CA ILE A 614 8.03 -1.80 2.37
C ILE A 614 7.34 -3.09 2.78
N GLY A 615 8.10 -3.98 3.40
CA GLY A 615 7.56 -5.13 4.10
C GLY A 615 7.26 -4.77 5.55
N PHE A 616 6.05 -4.31 5.85
CA PHE A 616 5.64 -4.11 7.24
C PHE A 616 5.41 -5.45 7.94
N PHE A 617 5.61 -5.47 9.24
CA PHE A 617 5.28 -6.62 10.08
C PHE A 617 4.98 -6.18 11.50
N GLU A 618 4.20 -6.98 12.21
CA GLU A 618 4.03 -6.85 13.66
C GLU A 618 4.75 -7.97 14.37
N ALA A 619 5.43 -7.63 15.45
CA ALA A 619 6.12 -8.58 16.30
C ALA A 619 6.09 -8.13 17.76
N ARG A 620 6.34 -9.07 18.65
CA ARG A 620 6.50 -8.81 20.09
C ARG A 620 7.69 -9.59 20.63
N LEU A 621 8.28 -9.16 21.72
CA LEU A 621 9.38 -9.89 22.34
C LEU A 621 8.89 -11.26 22.86
N ALA A 622 9.62 -12.32 22.52
CA ALA A 622 9.20 -13.69 22.85
C ALA A 622 9.09 -13.90 24.36
N HIS A 623 10.06 -13.36 25.11
CA HIS A 623 10.20 -13.56 26.56
C HIS A 623 9.79 -12.35 27.40
N GLN A 624 9.01 -11.41 26.83
CA GLN A 624 8.52 -10.25 27.57
C GLN A 624 7.32 -10.62 28.45
N ASP A 625 7.34 -10.13 29.68
CA ASP A 625 6.22 -10.10 30.61
C ASP A 625 6.35 -8.83 31.45
N LEU A 626 5.56 -7.81 31.11
CA LEU A 626 5.54 -6.51 31.78
C LEU A 626 4.74 -6.52 33.10
N THR A 627 4.03 -7.59 33.40
CA THR A 627 3.37 -7.76 34.70
C THR A 627 4.38 -8.17 35.78
N GLN A 628 5.49 -8.77 35.37
CA GLN A 628 6.61 -9.06 36.25
C GLN A 628 7.43 -7.79 36.48
N PRO A 629 7.89 -7.53 37.72
CA PRO A 629 8.80 -6.43 37.99
C PRO A 629 10.03 -6.57 37.10
N GLU A 630 10.43 -5.47 36.45
CA GLU A 630 11.60 -5.41 35.60
C GLU A 630 12.78 -6.07 36.33
N LYS A 631 13.31 -7.16 35.75
CA LYS A 631 14.45 -7.85 36.33
C LYS A 631 15.57 -6.83 36.46
N GLN A 632 15.96 -6.50 37.70
CA GLN A 632 17.04 -5.54 37.93
C GLN A 632 18.29 -5.96 37.14
N PRO A 633 19.07 -5.01 36.59
CA PRO A 633 20.26 -5.27 35.78
C PRO A 633 21.42 -5.89 36.59
N VAL A 634 21.25 -7.16 36.98
CA VAL A 634 22.20 -7.93 37.79
C VAL A 634 22.54 -9.27 37.12
N GLU A 635 21.93 -9.59 35.97
CA GLU A 635 22.27 -10.81 35.21
C GLU A 635 23.37 -10.59 34.15
N ARG A 636 23.38 -9.49 33.39
CA ARG A 636 24.39 -9.25 32.31
C ARG A 636 25.85 -9.31 32.79
N VAL A 637 26.15 -8.66 33.91
CA VAL A 637 27.50 -8.66 34.51
C VAL A 637 27.86 -10.06 35.02
N LYS A 638 26.90 -10.81 35.57
CA LYS A 638 27.13 -12.20 36.03
C LYS A 638 27.35 -13.16 34.86
N GLU A 639 26.60 -13.00 33.77
CA GLU A 639 26.78 -13.74 32.52
C GLU A 639 28.19 -13.50 31.97
N PHE A 640 28.58 -12.24 31.82
CA PHE A 640 29.93 -11.86 31.42
C PHE A 640 31.00 -12.50 32.30
N LEU A 641 30.88 -12.39 33.63
CA LEU A 641 31.87 -12.96 34.55
C LEU A 641 31.93 -14.50 34.51
N THR A 642 30.80 -15.16 34.22
CA THR A 642 30.74 -16.62 34.06
C THR A 642 31.48 -17.05 32.79
N VAL A 643 31.24 -16.35 31.69
CA VAL A 643 31.90 -16.58 30.40
C VAL A 643 33.40 -16.25 30.48
N TYR A 644 33.76 -15.12 31.09
CA TYR A 644 35.14 -14.69 31.30
C TYR A 644 35.97 -15.68 32.12
N ARG A 645 35.37 -16.30 33.15
CA ARG A 645 36.07 -17.28 33.98
C ARG A 645 36.20 -18.65 33.33
N SER A 646 35.35 -18.97 32.35
CA SER A 646 35.33 -20.26 31.66
C SER A 646 36.09 -20.25 30.33
N ASN A 647 36.38 -19.06 29.78
CA ASN A 647 37.08 -18.90 28.50
C ASN A 647 38.24 -17.89 28.62
N SER A 648 39.48 -18.35 28.42
CA SER A 648 40.67 -17.51 28.50
C SER A 648 40.92 -16.63 27.25
N GLU A 649 40.23 -16.86 26.14
CA GLU A 649 40.43 -16.17 24.86
C GLU A 649 39.12 -15.53 24.36
N LEU A 650 38.60 -14.55 25.11
CA LEU A 650 37.41 -13.79 24.72
C LEU A 650 37.64 -12.78 23.58
N LEU A 651 38.90 -12.46 23.27
CA LEU A 651 39.28 -11.76 22.04
C LEU A 651 39.77 -12.83 21.05
N ASP A 652 38.84 -13.47 20.36
CA ASP A 652 39.20 -14.42 19.29
C ASP A 652 39.88 -13.70 18.10
N ASP A 653 40.36 -14.47 17.13
CA ASP A 653 41.04 -13.93 15.95
C ASP A 653 40.18 -12.96 15.14
N SER A 654 38.85 -13.16 15.13
CA SER A 654 37.91 -12.32 14.38
C SER A 654 37.74 -10.98 15.06
N LEU A 655 37.45 -10.97 16.37
CA LEU A 655 37.30 -9.75 17.16
C LEU A 655 38.63 -8.99 17.27
N THR A 656 39.76 -9.71 17.30
CA THR A 656 41.10 -9.11 17.25
C THR A 656 41.34 -8.37 15.93
N GLN A 657 40.99 -8.97 14.79
CA GLN A 657 41.10 -8.32 13.49
C GLN A 657 40.13 -7.14 13.35
N ALA A 658 38.90 -7.28 13.82
CA ALA A 658 37.92 -6.19 13.85
C ALA A 658 38.44 -5.01 14.68
N ALA A 659 38.98 -5.26 15.89
CA ALA A 659 39.58 -4.24 16.74
C ALA A 659 40.71 -3.48 16.01
N ARG A 660 41.63 -4.20 15.36
CA ARG A 660 42.74 -3.58 14.59
C ARG A 660 42.27 -2.69 13.45
N ARG A 661 41.14 -3.01 12.82
CA ARG A 661 40.55 -2.24 11.71
C ARG A 661 39.58 -1.14 12.18
N ALA A 662 39.13 -1.18 13.44
CA ALA A 662 38.01 -0.37 13.94
C ALA A 662 38.18 1.15 13.75
N LEU A 663 39.40 1.66 13.68
CA LEU A 663 39.65 3.10 13.47
C LEU A 663 39.82 3.48 11.98
N GLY A 664 39.58 2.57 11.05
CA GLY A 664 39.75 2.80 9.61
C GLY A 664 38.54 3.41 8.91
N SER A 665 37.32 3.13 9.38
CA SER A 665 36.07 3.68 8.87
C SER A 665 34.94 3.50 9.89
N GLU A 666 33.80 4.17 9.66
CA GLU A 666 32.61 4.04 10.51
C GLU A 666 32.04 2.62 10.49
N GLU A 667 31.85 2.02 9.31
CA GLU A 667 31.35 0.64 9.16
C GLU A 667 32.23 -0.38 9.90
N GLN A 668 33.56 -0.23 9.83
CA GLN A 668 34.50 -1.08 10.57
C GLN A 668 34.44 -0.89 12.08
N PHE A 669 34.11 0.33 12.53
CA PHE A 669 33.90 0.61 13.95
C PHE A 669 32.59 -0.01 14.45
N GLU A 670 31.51 0.11 13.67
CA GLU A 670 30.20 -0.48 13.97
C GLU A 670 30.30 -2.02 14.04
N GLU A 671 30.98 -2.65 13.07
CA GLU A 671 31.28 -4.09 13.07
C GLU A 671 31.99 -4.50 14.37
N PHE A 672 33.09 -3.81 14.71
CA PHE A 672 33.85 -4.08 15.93
C PHE A 672 33.01 -3.90 17.20
N ALA A 673 32.29 -2.78 17.32
CA ALA A 673 31.49 -2.47 18.50
C ALA A 673 30.33 -3.44 18.68
N PHE A 674 29.70 -3.87 17.59
CA PHE A 674 28.69 -4.92 17.59
C PHE A 674 29.28 -6.25 18.09
N MET A 675 30.39 -6.71 17.50
CA MET A 675 31.06 -7.94 17.92
C MET A 675 31.50 -7.88 19.39
N LEU A 676 32.04 -6.74 19.83
CA LEU A 676 32.45 -6.53 21.22
C LEU A 676 31.26 -6.61 22.18
N SER A 677 30.09 -6.09 21.78
CA SER A 677 28.88 -6.15 22.60
C SER A 677 28.37 -7.58 22.82
N ASN A 678 28.67 -8.52 21.92
CA ASN A 678 28.35 -9.95 22.11
C ASN A 678 29.24 -10.59 23.19
N VAL A 679 30.46 -10.08 23.37
CA VAL A 679 31.40 -10.57 24.38
C VAL A 679 31.20 -9.86 25.72
N VAL A 680 30.84 -8.58 25.70
CA VAL A 680 30.58 -7.74 26.87
C VAL A 680 29.13 -7.21 26.81
N PRO A 681 28.13 -8.04 27.13
CA PRO A 681 26.71 -7.76 26.90
C PRO A 681 26.16 -6.58 27.70
N GLN A 682 26.87 -6.15 28.75
CA GLN A 682 26.55 -4.99 29.55
C GLN A 682 26.91 -3.65 28.88
N LEU A 683 27.54 -3.64 27.70
CA LEU A 683 27.77 -2.40 26.93
C LEU A 683 26.47 -1.93 26.27
N ASP A 684 26.09 -0.68 26.50
CA ASP A 684 24.93 -0.04 25.87
C ASP A 684 25.33 1.03 24.84
N ARG A 685 26.53 1.62 24.96
CA ARG A 685 27.10 2.57 24.00
C ARG A 685 28.63 2.53 23.99
N VAL A 686 29.22 2.64 22.80
CA VAL A 686 30.68 2.70 22.58
C VAL A 686 31.01 3.85 21.64
N CYS A 687 31.95 4.72 22.00
CA CYS A 687 32.33 5.85 21.14
C CYS A 687 33.78 6.31 21.28
N VAL A 688 34.32 6.90 20.22
CA VAL A 688 35.69 7.43 20.18
C VAL A 688 35.66 8.95 20.20
N THR A 689 36.34 9.56 21.17
CA THR A 689 36.48 11.01 21.28
C THR A 689 37.94 11.44 21.32
N ALA A 690 38.29 12.60 20.77
CA ALA A 690 39.65 13.16 20.86
C ALA A 690 39.64 14.65 21.16
N LEU A 691 40.74 15.17 21.72
CA LEU A 691 40.89 16.60 22.02
C LEU A 691 41.71 17.30 20.92
N GLU A 692 41.10 18.22 20.19
CA GLU A 692 41.73 18.98 19.11
C GLU A 692 41.38 20.46 19.20
N ASP A 693 42.38 21.34 19.18
CA ASP A 693 42.23 22.80 19.28
C ASP A 693 41.43 23.26 20.52
N GLY A 694 41.59 22.55 21.66
CA GLY A 694 40.83 22.80 22.89
C GLY A 694 39.34 22.42 22.78
N LYS A 695 38.96 21.58 21.81
CA LYS A 695 37.61 21.06 21.62
C LYS A 695 37.62 19.55 21.60
N LEU A 696 36.66 18.94 22.28
CA LEU A 696 36.41 17.51 22.15
C LEU A 696 35.82 17.23 20.74
N ARG A 697 36.14 16.12 20.10
CA ARG A 697 35.56 15.69 18.82
C ARG A 697 35.13 14.24 18.93
N LEU A 698 33.93 13.93 18.46
CA LEU A 698 33.41 12.55 18.35
C LEU A 698 33.74 12.03 16.95
N TYR A 699 34.48 10.94 16.87
CA TYR A 699 34.91 10.33 15.61
C TYR A 699 34.03 9.15 15.20
N TYR A 700 33.71 8.26 16.14
CA TYR A 700 32.92 7.06 15.90
C TYR A 700 31.96 6.81 17.05
N LEU A 701 30.79 6.22 16.78
CA LEU A 701 29.75 5.94 17.76
C LEU A 701 28.95 4.72 17.34
N GLN A 702 28.73 3.80 18.28
CA GLN A 702 27.77 2.71 18.18
C GLN A 702 26.93 2.66 19.46
N GLU A 703 25.63 2.47 19.32
CA GLU A 703 24.69 2.37 20.43
C GLU A 703 23.79 1.15 20.27
N ARG A 704 23.27 0.61 21.38
CA ARG A 704 22.31 -0.49 21.38
C ARG A 704 20.88 0.05 21.24
N ASP A 705 20.00 -0.71 20.59
CA ASP A 705 18.59 -0.30 20.42
C ASP A 705 17.91 0.00 21.77
N GLY A 706 17.18 1.13 21.82
CA GLY A 706 16.61 1.70 23.05
C GLY A 706 17.45 2.82 23.69
N PHE A 707 18.69 3.04 23.24
CA PHE A 707 19.51 4.19 23.61
C PHE A 707 19.16 5.39 22.70
N HIS A 708 18.01 6.03 22.92
CA HIS A 708 17.57 7.12 22.03
C HIS A 708 18.15 8.48 22.46
N GLY A 709 19.09 9.01 21.67
CA GLY A 709 19.54 10.39 21.75
C GLY A 709 20.39 10.79 20.53
N THR A 710 19.97 11.82 19.82
CA THR A 710 20.56 12.32 18.56
C THR A 710 22.08 12.52 18.59
N PHE A 711 22.84 11.52 18.19
CA PHE A 711 24.15 11.68 17.58
C PHE A 711 24.22 10.67 16.44
N ARG A 712 23.60 10.96 15.29
CA ARG A 712 24.03 10.31 14.04
C ARG A 712 25.22 11.09 13.51
N SER A 713 26.25 10.36 13.11
CA SER A 713 27.44 10.84 12.43
C SER A 713 27.10 11.82 11.31
N THR A 714 27.33 13.08 11.60
CA THR A 714 27.92 14.05 10.69
C THR A 714 28.75 14.95 11.60
N SER A 715 30.04 15.07 11.30
CA SER A 715 31.06 15.80 12.08
C SER A 715 30.48 16.96 12.91
N THR A 716 30.16 16.70 14.18
CA THR A 716 29.61 17.73 15.07
C THR A 716 30.75 18.27 15.91
N ARG A 717 31.03 19.57 15.74
CA ARG A 717 32.04 20.28 16.52
C ARG A 717 31.51 20.43 17.94
N ILE A 718 32.03 19.66 18.87
CA ILE A 718 31.65 19.78 20.28
C ILE A 718 32.16 21.13 20.82
N SER A 719 31.30 21.84 21.55
CA SER A 719 31.58 23.13 22.19
C SER A 719 32.25 22.94 23.57
N ALA A 720 32.77 24.03 24.14
CA ALA A 720 33.45 24.10 25.44
C ALA A 720 32.64 23.56 26.65
N GLU A 721 31.38 23.16 26.46
CA GLU A 721 30.51 22.66 27.54
C GLU A 721 30.74 21.17 27.89
N HIS A 722 31.72 20.51 27.27
CA HIS A 722 32.05 19.07 27.43
C HIS A 722 33.40 18.83 28.14
N GLU A 723 33.91 19.84 28.86
CA GLU A 723 35.21 19.85 29.54
C GLU A 723 35.42 18.70 30.55
N ALA A 724 34.37 18.14 31.15
CA ALA A 724 34.52 17.06 32.13
C ALA A 724 35.06 15.75 31.50
N LEU A 725 34.61 15.39 30.29
CA LEU A 725 35.12 14.21 29.57
C LEU A 725 36.57 14.42 29.07
N ALA A 726 36.99 15.68 28.91
CA ALA A 726 38.37 16.01 28.52
C ALA A 726 39.38 15.73 29.64
N THR A 727 38.94 15.71 30.90
CA THR A 727 39.79 15.31 32.04
C THR A 727 40.15 13.83 31.96
N ASP A 728 39.18 12.97 31.59
CA ASP A 728 39.41 11.53 31.41
C ASP A 728 40.31 11.24 30.20
N VAL A 729 40.30 12.12 29.20
CA VAL A 729 41.22 12.06 28.04
C VAL A 729 42.67 12.32 28.45
N ALA A 730 42.90 13.08 29.53
CA ALA A 730 44.22 13.40 30.05
C ALA A 730 44.71 12.42 31.14
N ALA A 731 43.96 11.35 31.44
CA ALA A 731 44.34 10.39 32.47
C ALA A 731 45.47 9.44 31.99
N ASP A 732 46.33 9.01 32.92
CA ASP A 732 47.43 8.06 32.66
C ASP A 732 46.95 6.60 32.47
N GLY A 733 45.65 6.33 32.57
CA GLY A 733 45.08 4.99 32.45
C GLY A 733 43.55 4.98 32.44
N PRO A 734 42.92 3.79 32.36
CA PRO A 734 41.47 3.66 32.29
C PRO A 734 40.74 4.27 33.50
N VAL A 735 39.70 5.05 33.25
CA VAL A 735 38.88 5.69 34.29
C VAL A 735 37.49 5.04 34.31
N VAL A 736 37.08 4.55 35.48
CA VAL A 736 35.75 3.97 35.69
C VAL A 736 34.93 4.89 36.57
N HIS A 737 33.73 5.20 36.10
CA HIS A 737 32.73 5.94 36.87
C HIS A 737 31.59 5.00 37.25
N HIS A 738 31.49 4.66 38.53
CA HIS A 738 30.47 3.75 39.06
C HIS A 738 29.12 4.42 39.35
N ASP A 739 29.09 5.75 39.38
CA ASP A 739 27.88 6.54 39.57
C ASP A 739 28.02 7.86 38.81
N LEU A 740 27.27 7.99 37.71
CA LEU A 740 27.33 9.20 36.87
C LEU A 740 26.64 10.41 37.52
N SER A 741 25.80 10.19 38.54
CA SER A 741 25.06 11.26 39.23
C SER A 741 25.96 12.15 40.11
N GLU A 742 27.10 11.61 40.53
CA GLU A 742 28.06 12.28 41.41
C GLU A 742 29.11 13.11 40.64
N LEU A 743 29.04 13.12 39.30
CA LEU A 743 30.04 13.74 38.44
C LEU A 743 29.62 15.12 37.91
N ASP A 744 30.57 16.06 37.95
CA ASP A 744 30.40 17.41 37.42
C ASP A 744 30.51 17.46 35.88
N GLY A 745 29.85 18.45 35.27
CA GLY A 745 29.86 18.72 33.83
C GLY A 745 28.62 18.20 33.09
N ARG A 746 28.23 18.83 31.97
CA ARG A 746 26.90 18.58 31.35
C ARG A 746 26.71 17.20 30.73
N VAL A 747 27.80 16.46 30.45
CA VAL A 747 27.75 15.16 29.76
C VAL A 747 27.26 14.06 30.69
N PHE A 748 27.82 13.92 31.89
CA PHE A 748 27.51 12.79 32.78
C PHE A 748 26.07 12.81 33.32
N PRO A 749 25.54 13.91 33.87
CA PRO A 749 24.11 14.03 34.19
C PRO A 749 23.21 13.95 32.96
N GLY A 750 23.74 14.29 31.78
CA GLY A 750 23.05 14.11 30.50
C GLY A 750 22.90 12.65 30.10
N MET A 751 23.91 11.82 30.36
CA MET A 751 23.87 10.36 30.18
C MET A 751 23.04 9.69 31.25
N GLU A 752 23.11 10.15 32.50
CA GLU A 752 22.27 9.66 33.60
C GLU A 752 20.77 9.83 33.31
N ARG A 753 20.36 11.02 32.84
CA ARG A 753 18.97 11.24 32.39
C ARG A 753 18.50 10.32 31.25
N ARG A 754 19.44 9.67 30.55
CA ARG A 754 19.19 8.69 29.49
C ARG A 754 19.24 7.24 30.02
N GLY A 755 19.29 7.06 31.33
CA GLY A 755 19.30 5.76 32.00
C GLY A 755 20.68 5.14 32.14
N VAL A 756 21.77 5.84 31.77
CA VAL A 756 23.14 5.34 31.91
C VAL A 756 23.60 5.52 33.35
N LEU A 757 24.05 4.46 33.99
CA LEU A 757 24.41 4.49 35.41
C LEU A 757 25.92 4.44 35.64
N SER A 758 26.69 3.91 34.69
CA SER A 758 28.15 3.82 34.79
C SER A 758 28.86 4.00 33.45
N SER A 759 30.16 4.31 33.49
CA SER A 759 31.01 4.41 32.30
C SER A 759 32.45 3.98 32.54
N LEU A 760 33.15 3.64 31.45
CA LEU A 760 34.58 3.37 31.39
C LEU A 760 35.19 4.18 30.25
N HIS A 761 36.28 4.89 30.52
CA HIS A 761 37.01 5.71 29.56
C HIS A 761 38.45 5.21 29.47
N VAL A 762 38.86 4.75 28.29
CA VAL A 762 40.21 4.20 28.04
C VAL A 762 40.99 5.18 27.16
N PRO A 763 42.01 5.87 27.68
CA PRO A 763 42.82 6.82 26.92
C PRO A 763 43.75 6.14 25.91
N GLY A 764 44.09 6.85 24.83
CA GLY A 764 44.98 6.39 23.78
C GLY A 764 45.49 7.51 22.88
N GLU A 765 46.61 7.26 22.20
CA GLU A 765 47.20 8.19 21.23
C GLU A 765 47.40 7.50 19.88
N LYS A 766 46.97 8.15 18.79
CA LYS A 766 47.21 7.67 17.42
C LYS A 766 47.59 8.83 16.53
N GLN A 767 48.74 8.71 15.85
CA GLN A 767 49.28 9.74 14.94
C GLN A 767 49.40 11.15 15.59
N GLY A 768 49.74 11.21 16.89
CA GLY A 768 49.90 12.47 17.62
C GLY A 768 48.59 13.12 18.11
N VAL A 769 47.46 12.42 17.97
CA VAL A 769 46.16 12.86 18.49
C VAL A 769 45.80 12.05 19.73
N HIS A 770 45.59 12.74 20.86
CA HIS A 770 45.14 12.14 22.11
C HIS A 770 43.61 12.03 22.16
N GLY A 771 43.10 10.85 22.53
CA GLY A 771 41.68 10.59 22.66
C GLY A 771 41.34 9.46 23.61
N THR A 772 40.06 9.14 23.70
CA THR A 772 39.50 8.07 24.53
C THR A 772 38.52 7.22 23.73
N VAL A 773 38.52 5.93 24.03
CA VAL A 773 37.39 5.04 23.72
C VAL A 773 36.52 4.97 24.97
N ASN A 774 35.24 5.31 24.83
CA ASN A 774 34.31 5.50 25.93
C ASN A 774 33.23 4.43 25.84
N PHE A 775 33.05 3.70 26.93
CA PHE A 775 32.07 2.63 27.10
C PHE A 775 31.04 3.07 28.13
N TRP A 776 29.76 2.89 27.84
CA TRP A 776 28.67 3.34 28.69
C TRP A 776 27.68 2.20 28.93
N SER A 777 27.12 2.17 30.14
CA SER A 777 26.18 1.12 30.54
C SER A 777 25.04 1.64 31.41
N ARG A 778 23.87 1.04 31.22
CA ARG A 778 22.71 1.18 32.11
C ARG A 778 22.85 0.33 33.37
N ASP A 779 23.88 -0.50 33.49
CA ASP A 779 24.17 -1.28 34.69
C ASP A 779 25.10 -0.47 35.61
N LYS A 780 24.79 -0.34 36.90
CA LYS A 780 25.61 0.44 37.85
C LYS A 780 27.00 -0.17 38.09
N GLU A 781 27.11 -1.48 38.00
CA GLU A 781 28.35 -2.25 38.23
C GLU A 781 28.92 -2.85 36.93
N ALA A 782 28.68 -2.22 35.78
CA ALA A 782 28.99 -2.77 34.46
C ALA A 782 30.48 -3.09 34.21
N PHE A 783 31.37 -2.40 34.92
CA PHE A 783 32.81 -2.41 34.66
C PHE A 783 33.62 -3.01 35.83
N PRO A 784 33.48 -4.32 36.13
CA PRO A 784 34.40 -5.00 37.04
C PRO A 784 35.81 -5.09 36.42
N PRO A 785 36.87 -5.39 37.21
CA PRO A 785 38.25 -5.45 36.73
C PRO A 785 38.47 -6.31 35.48
N GLU A 786 37.72 -7.42 35.35
CA GLU A 786 37.74 -8.31 34.20
C GLU A 786 37.28 -7.61 32.91
N ALA A 787 36.20 -6.83 32.97
CA ALA A 787 35.70 -6.06 31.84
C ALA A 787 36.67 -4.93 31.49
N VAL A 788 37.17 -4.20 32.49
CA VAL A 788 38.17 -3.13 32.29
C VAL A 788 39.40 -3.66 31.57
N ASN A 789 39.92 -4.82 31.98
CA ASN A 789 41.09 -5.45 31.35
C ASN A 789 40.82 -5.85 29.89
N LEU A 790 39.68 -6.49 29.63
CA LEU A 790 39.29 -6.92 28.28
C LEU A 790 39.12 -5.74 27.33
N LEU A 791 38.36 -4.72 27.75
CA LEU A 791 38.09 -3.52 26.96
C LEU A 791 39.36 -2.73 26.73
N SER A 792 40.25 -2.62 27.74
CA SER A 792 41.55 -1.97 27.59
C SER A 792 42.44 -2.69 26.56
N LYS A 793 42.44 -4.03 26.53
CA LYS A 793 43.15 -4.81 25.50
C LYS A 793 42.58 -4.58 24.10
N ALA A 794 41.26 -4.54 23.96
CA ALA A 794 40.61 -4.25 22.69
C ALA A 794 41.03 -2.86 22.16
N VAL A 795 41.06 -1.85 23.04
CA VAL A 795 41.53 -0.50 22.69
C VAL A 795 43.01 -0.48 22.30
N ALA A 796 43.88 -1.23 22.99
CA ALA A 796 45.29 -1.35 22.58
C ALA A 796 45.43 -1.91 21.14
N LEU A 797 44.65 -2.93 20.78
CA LEU A 797 44.63 -3.48 19.42
C LEU A 797 44.15 -2.46 18.37
N MET A 798 43.16 -1.62 18.70
CA MET A 798 42.71 -0.53 17.82
C MET A 798 43.82 0.48 17.53
N LEU A 799 44.66 0.76 18.53
CA LEU A 799 45.78 1.69 18.42
C LEU A 799 46.95 1.09 17.63
N GLU A 800 47.23 -0.21 17.79
CA GLU A 800 48.25 -0.93 17.00
C GLU A 800 47.94 -0.90 15.49
N GLY A 801 46.66 -0.95 15.12
CA GLY A 801 46.22 -0.98 13.72
C GLY A 801 46.39 -2.34 13.05
N PRO A 802 46.04 -2.47 11.75
CA PRO A 802 46.27 -3.70 11.00
C PRO A 802 47.77 -3.93 10.90
N GLY A 803 48.26 -5.04 11.48
CA GLY A 803 49.68 -5.38 11.42
C GLY A 803 50.16 -5.43 9.97
N GLN A 804 51.40 -4.99 9.72
CA GLN A 804 52.09 -5.36 8.49
C GLN A 804 52.14 -6.89 8.45
N THR A 805 51.24 -7.51 7.70
CA THR A 805 51.43 -8.89 7.29
C THR A 805 52.74 -8.92 6.52
N ASP A 806 53.68 -9.71 7.03
CA ASP A 806 54.92 -10.05 6.34
C ASP A 806 54.56 -10.39 4.90
N LYS A 807 54.97 -9.52 3.96
CA LYS A 807 55.10 -9.90 2.55
C LYS A 807 56.29 -10.85 2.47
N GLY A 808 56.07 -12.11 2.83
CA GLY A 808 57.06 -13.17 2.84
C GLY A 808 56.53 -14.45 2.21
N SER A 809 57.06 -14.75 1.02
CA SER A 809 56.94 -15.93 0.13
C SER A 809 55.61 -16.19 -0.56
#